data_AF-A0A7J5JXL8-F1
#
_entry.id   AF-A0A7J5JXL8-F1
#
_cell.length_a   1.000
_cell.length_b   1.000
_cell.length_c   1.000
_cell.angle_alpha   90.00
_cell.angle_beta   90.00
_cell.angle_gamma   90.00
#
_symmetry.space_group_name_H-M   'P 1'
#
loop_
_entity.id
_entity.type
_entity.pdbx_description
1 polymer ?
#
loop_
_entity_poly.entity_id
_entity_poly.type
_entity_poly.pdbx_seq_one_letter_code
_entity_poly.pdbx_strand_id
1 'polypeptide(L)'
;MKKLVYYILLSISALSFSACTDYINVDKYFYDQVSLDSAFSKRIYVDGWLSSAYSVMNKLGEYKEPFRWASDDLYHPDMKEYVEGSYSADKPKGDENAGESRLWKYYEGIRKASTFLDNVDRCPELTMDEIADMKGQARFLRAYCYWALIRVFGPVPLIPLEGLDADLSYEELSLPRAHFDEIVSFIDTELAETARLLPMRRTVNNLGRPTRGAALGLRARVLLYAASPLYNGNLDFFNVVDNKGNQLISQTYDESKWAKAAAAAKDVIELAKTSGLYELYTIAPKIGTLDMYRPPVHPEYSTKDYPDGWANIDPLLSYKSNFDGSVQGSKNPELIFTRTSDGTGTINDWMYQALPRTISGNNRLCVTQKQVNAYAMNDGRTISEAANTGDYVTTGFTTEAYSENNPFLPAKVSLMYNKREPRFYASIAYNGSVWEAASASEPRYRNQQIFYYRGTEDGKQGFKEECPLTGMTLKKFYNSEDSRTDGGYVIEKTEMTIRYAEILLIYAEALNELSEGEVYHLKTYSNEDVEIKRDEDEMRYAIKRIRMRAGVPDYTNETYKNQADFRVKLKRERQVELLGENSMRYFDLRRWKDALTEENQLLQGCNINISDDDTYIADFYKETPVSSVHKVFEQRMYLFPFPTYELKRNVNLTQNPGW
;
A
#
# COMPACT_ATOMS: atom_id res chain seq x y z
N MET A 1 -38.47 2.19 -55.03
CA MET A 1 -38.10 1.18 -54.01
C MET A 1 -36.77 0.48 -54.26
N LYS A 2 -36.38 0.10 -55.49
CA LYS A 2 -35.08 -0.58 -55.73
C LYS A 2 -33.82 0.28 -55.53
N LYS A 3 -33.89 1.61 -55.68
CA LYS A 3 -32.73 2.50 -55.43
C LYS A 3 -32.51 2.84 -53.95
N LEU A 4 -33.53 2.74 -53.10
CA LEU A 4 -33.42 3.01 -51.66
C LEU A 4 -32.73 1.85 -50.91
N VAL A 5 -32.93 0.61 -51.41
CA VAL A 5 -32.29 -0.60 -50.87
C VAL A 5 -30.78 -0.61 -51.13
N TYR A 6 -30.31 -0.05 -52.26
CA TYR A 6 -28.89 0.06 -52.54
C TYR A 6 -28.16 1.08 -51.65
N TYR A 7 -28.81 2.19 -51.27
CA TYR A 7 -28.20 3.15 -50.34
C TYR A 7 -28.14 2.63 -48.90
N ILE A 8 -29.13 1.85 -48.48
CA ILE A 8 -29.13 1.19 -47.15
C ILE A 8 -28.08 0.08 -47.09
N LEU A 9 -27.89 -0.69 -48.18
CA LEU A 9 -26.82 -1.71 -48.27
C LEU A 9 -25.42 -1.09 -48.32
N LEU A 10 -25.23 0.07 -48.98
CA LEU A 10 -23.94 0.76 -49.01
C LEU A 10 -23.57 1.39 -47.66
N SER A 11 -24.56 1.89 -46.91
CA SER A 11 -24.33 2.42 -45.54
C SER A 11 -24.05 1.33 -44.51
N ILE A 12 -24.54 0.10 -44.72
CA ILE A 12 -24.25 -1.05 -43.85
C ILE A 12 -22.89 -1.68 -44.17
N SER A 13 -22.43 -1.64 -45.43
CA SER A 13 -21.08 -2.11 -45.80
C SER A 13 -19.94 -1.14 -45.44
N ALA A 14 -20.23 0.13 -45.19
CA ALA A 14 -19.23 1.13 -44.76
C ALA A 14 -19.00 1.17 -43.23
N LEU A 15 -19.80 0.44 -42.45
CA LEU A 15 -19.67 0.33 -40.98
C LEU A 15 -18.87 -0.91 -40.52
N SER A 16 -18.19 -1.61 -41.44
CA SER A 16 -17.52 -2.90 -41.15
C SER A 16 -15.99 -2.89 -41.35
N PHE A 17 -15.35 -1.72 -41.50
CA PHE A 17 -13.89 -1.62 -41.55
C PHE A 17 -13.36 -0.54 -40.61
N SER A 18 -13.70 -0.67 -39.33
CA SER A 18 -12.77 -0.26 -38.28
C SER A 18 -11.76 -1.40 -38.18
N ALA A 19 -10.55 -1.19 -38.69
CA ALA A 19 -9.43 -2.09 -38.45
C ALA A 19 -9.11 -2.04 -36.94
N CYS A 20 -9.80 -2.88 -36.16
CA CYS A 20 -9.31 -3.34 -34.88
C CYS A 20 -8.04 -4.14 -35.19
N THR A 21 -6.87 -3.54 -35.03
CA THR A 21 -5.65 -4.28 -34.74
C THR A 21 -5.68 -4.73 -33.27
N ASP A 22 -6.78 -5.35 -32.85
CA ASP A 22 -6.73 -6.25 -31.72
C ASP A 22 -6.23 -7.55 -32.32
N TYR A 23 -4.92 -7.78 -32.17
CA TYR A 23 -4.38 -9.13 -32.21
C TYR A 23 -5.31 -9.96 -31.33
N ILE A 24 -6.01 -10.90 -31.96
CA ILE A 24 -6.74 -11.95 -31.27
C ILE A 24 -5.75 -12.49 -30.24
N ASN A 25 -6.08 -12.29 -28.97
CA ASN A 25 -5.27 -12.68 -27.82
C ASN A 25 -5.40 -14.21 -27.67
N VAL A 26 -4.92 -14.94 -28.69
CA VAL A 26 -4.87 -16.41 -28.75
C VAL A 26 -3.93 -16.94 -27.66
N ASP A 27 -3.01 -16.09 -27.17
CA ASP A 27 -2.00 -16.45 -26.17
C ASP A 27 -2.61 -16.89 -24.83
N LYS A 28 -3.80 -16.41 -24.45
CA LYS A 28 -4.37 -16.75 -23.13
C LYS A 28 -4.90 -18.17 -23.03
N TYR A 29 -5.28 -18.79 -24.15
CA TYR A 29 -5.78 -20.17 -24.21
C TYR A 29 -4.77 -21.17 -24.80
N PHE A 30 -3.71 -20.68 -25.44
CA PHE A 30 -2.71 -21.55 -26.06
C PHE A 30 -1.91 -22.34 -25.00
N TYR A 31 -1.53 -21.72 -23.88
CA TYR A 31 -0.72 -22.38 -22.85
C TYR A 31 -1.46 -23.46 -22.03
N ASP A 32 -2.80 -23.41 -21.98
CA ASP A 32 -3.60 -24.48 -21.35
C ASP A 32 -3.73 -25.72 -22.26
N GLN A 33 -3.38 -25.61 -23.55
CA GLN A 33 -3.47 -26.67 -24.56
C GLN A 33 -2.09 -27.21 -25.02
N VAL A 34 -0.99 -26.56 -24.64
CA VAL A 34 0.37 -26.99 -24.97
C VAL A 34 0.79 -28.05 -23.95
N SER A 35 1.23 -29.22 -24.40
CA SER A 35 1.79 -30.23 -23.50
C SER A 35 2.99 -29.64 -22.75
N LEU A 36 3.20 -30.05 -21.48
CA LEU A 36 4.35 -29.60 -20.68
C LEU A 36 5.67 -29.69 -21.47
N ASP A 37 5.86 -30.77 -22.22
CA ASP A 37 7.05 -30.97 -23.06
C ASP A 37 7.25 -29.88 -24.12
N SER A 38 6.17 -29.42 -24.76
CA SER A 38 6.25 -28.36 -25.74
C SER A 38 6.42 -26.98 -25.09
N ALA A 39 5.85 -26.75 -23.90
CA ALA A 39 5.93 -25.48 -23.17
C ALA A 39 7.37 -25.13 -22.74
N PHE A 40 8.20 -26.15 -22.45
CA PHE A 40 9.59 -25.96 -22.02
C PHE A 40 10.64 -26.27 -23.10
N SER A 41 10.20 -26.48 -24.35
CA SER A 41 11.10 -26.81 -25.46
C SER A 41 11.86 -25.62 -26.07
N LYS A 42 11.33 -24.39 -25.95
CA LYS A 42 11.85 -23.17 -26.57
C LYS A 42 11.73 -21.97 -25.64
N ARG A 43 12.67 -21.03 -25.73
CA ARG A 43 12.74 -19.84 -24.88
C ARG A 43 11.44 -19.04 -24.88
N ILE A 44 10.86 -18.80 -26.06
CA ILE A 44 9.62 -18.01 -26.19
C ILE A 44 8.44 -18.60 -25.38
N TYR A 45 8.36 -19.93 -25.30
CA TYR A 45 7.30 -20.59 -24.54
C TYR A 45 7.59 -20.57 -23.03
N VAL A 46 8.86 -20.71 -22.63
CA VAL A 46 9.28 -20.58 -21.23
C VAL A 46 9.03 -19.15 -20.72
N ASP A 47 9.41 -18.13 -21.50
CA ASP A 47 9.14 -16.73 -21.19
C ASP A 47 7.63 -16.46 -21.07
N GLY A 48 6.84 -17.01 -22.00
CA GLY A 48 5.38 -16.91 -21.98
C GLY A 48 4.74 -17.59 -20.77
N TRP A 49 5.24 -18.76 -20.36
CA TRP A 49 4.78 -19.44 -19.15
C TRP A 49 5.05 -18.60 -17.90
N LEU A 50 6.29 -18.11 -17.75
CA LEU A 50 6.66 -17.28 -16.60
C LEU A 50 5.81 -15.99 -16.55
N SER A 51 5.62 -15.33 -17.69
CA SER A 51 4.73 -14.16 -17.80
C SER A 51 3.29 -14.49 -17.41
N SER A 52 2.75 -15.63 -17.88
CA SER A 52 1.41 -16.11 -17.52
C SER A 52 1.28 -16.40 -16.02
N ALA A 53 2.32 -16.95 -15.39
CA ALA A 53 2.35 -17.15 -13.94
C ALA A 53 2.22 -15.81 -13.20
N TYR A 54 2.96 -14.78 -13.65
CA TYR A 54 2.94 -13.44 -13.08
C TYR A 54 1.63 -12.67 -13.31
N SER A 55 0.74 -13.12 -14.20
CA SER A 55 -0.55 -12.45 -14.43
C SER A 55 -1.42 -12.35 -13.17
N VAL A 56 -1.22 -13.23 -12.19
CA VAL A 56 -1.85 -13.16 -10.86
C VAL A 56 -1.51 -11.86 -10.10
N MET A 57 -0.36 -11.24 -10.37
CA MET A 57 0.06 -9.99 -9.73
C MET A 57 -0.93 -8.84 -10.00
N ASN A 58 -1.68 -8.91 -11.10
CA ASN A 58 -2.76 -7.96 -11.38
C ASN A 58 -3.92 -8.03 -10.38
N LYS A 59 -4.10 -9.16 -9.69
CA LYS A 59 -5.08 -9.33 -8.60
C LYS A 59 -4.51 -8.93 -7.24
N LEU A 60 -3.18 -8.96 -7.11
CA LEU A 60 -2.46 -8.70 -5.86
C LEU A 60 -2.23 -7.21 -5.56
N GLY A 61 -2.72 -6.31 -6.42
CA GLY A 61 -2.56 -4.85 -6.33
C GLY A 61 -3.52 -4.18 -5.34
N GLU A 62 -3.07 -3.10 -4.69
CA GLU A 62 -3.86 -2.37 -3.69
C GLU A 62 -5.21 -1.91 -4.24
N TYR A 63 -5.26 -1.44 -5.48
CA TYR A 63 -6.53 -1.01 -6.10
C TYR A 63 -7.54 -2.15 -6.30
N LYS A 64 -7.08 -3.41 -6.40
CA LYS A 64 -7.97 -4.57 -6.60
C LYS A 64 -8.38 -5.22 -5.28
N GLU A 65 -7.73 -4.88 -4.17
CA GLU A 65 -8.09 -5.40 -2.85
C GLU A 65 -9.43 -4.78 -2.36
N PRO A 66 -10.36 -5.57 -1.81
CA PRO A 66 -11.70 -5.13 -1.42
C PRO A 66 -11.76 -4.40 -0.06
N PHE A 67 -10.61 -4.17 0.57
CA PHE A 67 -10.48 -3.42 1.82
C PHE A 67 -9.62 -2.15 1.66
N ARG A 68 -9.24 -1.81 0.41
CA ARG A 68 -8.63 -0.52 0.09
C ARG A 68 -9.58 0.60 0.52
N TRP A 69 -9.08 1.62 1.22
CA TRP A 69 -9.92 2.71 1.74
C TRP A 69 -11.01 2.26 2.71
N ALA A 70 -10.77 1.21 3.49
CA ALA A 70 -11.74 0.68 4.44
C ALA A 70 -11.21 0.63 5.88
N SER A 71 -10.19 1.44 6.18
CA SER A 71 -9.54 1.53 7.49
C SER A 71 -9.89 2.87 8.17
N ASP A 72 -9.23 3.19 9.27
CA ASP A 72 -9.41 4.44 10.02
C ASP A 72 -8.74 5.68 9.41
N ASP A 73 -8.01 5.53 8.31
CA ASP A 73 -7.27 6.58 7.62
C ASP A 73 -8.00 7.14 6.38
N LEU A 74 -8.58 6.24 5.58
CA LEU A 74 -9.28 6.53 4.34
C LEU A 74 -10.63 5.82 4.29
N TYR A 75 -11.61 6.47 3.68
CA TYR A 75 -12.93 5.90 3.43
C TYR A 75 -13.37 6.16 1.99
N HIS A 76 -13.93 5.15 1.35
CA HIS A 76 -14.67 5.30 0.09
C HIS A 76 -16.05 4.65 0.22
N PRO A 77 -17.15 5.27 -0.28
CA PRO A 77 -18.50 4.72 -0.09
C PRO A 77 -18.72 3.32 -0.69
N ASP A 78 -17.95 2.93 -1.72
CA ASP A 78 -17.99 1.57 -2.27
C ASP A 78 -17.48 0.50 -1.27
N MET A 79 -16.81 0.92 -0.20
CA MET A 79 -16.31 0.07 0.88
C MET A 79 -17.29 -0.03 2.05
N LYS A 80 -18.50 0.54 1.93
CA LYS A 80 -19.51 0.55 2.99
C LYS A 80 -19.77 -0.86 3.56
N GLU A 81 -20.01 -1.84 2.69
CA GLU A 81 -20.25 -3.23 3.10
C GLU A 81 -19.08 -3.81 3.92
N TYR A 82 -17.85 -3.40 3.61
CA TYR A 82 -16.66 -3.86 4.33
C TYR A 82 -16.56 -3.23 5.73
N VAL A 83 -16.69 -1.89 5.81
CA VAL A 83 -16.57 -1.17 7.09
C VAL A 83 -17.74 -1.45 8.03
N GLU A 84 -18.92 -1.78 7.51
CA GLU A 84 -20.10 -2.17 8.30
C GLU A 84 -20.14 -3.67 8.62
N GLY A 85 -19.11 -4.44 8.23
CA GLY A 85 -19.03 -5.88 8.50
C GLY A 85 -20.11 -6.72 7.82
N SER A 86 -20.68 -6.24 6.73
CA SER A 86 -21.80 -6.87 6.03
C SER A 86 -21.35 -7.89 4.96
N TYR A 87 -20.41 -8.77 5.30
CA TYR A 87 -19.93 -9.86 4.43
C TYR A 87 -19.91 -11.20 5.19
N SER A 88 -19.81 -12.33 4.47
CA SER A 88 -19.86 -13.68 5.08
C SER A 88 -19.14 -14.71 4.21
N ALA A 89 -19.04 -15.97 4.66
CA ALA A 89 -18.50 -17.07 3.87
C ALA A 89 -19.32 -17.36 2.59
N ASP A 90 -20.65 -17.17 2.63
CA ASP A 90 -21.53 -17.36 1.47
C ASP A 90 -21.50 -16.18 0.51
N LYS A 91 -21.16 -14.99 1.01
CA LYS A 91 -21.00 -13.76 0.24
C LYS A 91 -19.67 -13.08 0.60
N PRO A 92 -18.53 -13.67 0.22
CA PRO A 92 -17.23 -13.17 0.60
C PRO A 92 -16.87 -11.98 -0.28
N LYS A 93 -16.76 -10.80 0.33
CA LYS A 93 -16.56 -9.54 -0.40
C LYS A 93 -15.28 -9.56 -1.22
N GLY A 94 -15.41 -9.39 -2.54
CA GLY A 94 -14.31 -9.43 -3.50
C GLY A 94 -13.88 -10.84 -3.94
N ASP A 95 -14.54 -11.89 -3.42
CA ASP A 95 -14.28 -13.30 -3.73
C ASP A 95 -15.57 -14.04 -4.15
N GLU A 96 -16.61 -13.31 -4.57
CA GLU A 96 -17.94 -13.87 -4.84
C GLU A 96 -17.92 -14.84 -6.05
N ASN A 97 -17.03 -14.60 -7.02
CA ASN A 97 -16.84 -15.48 -8.16
C ASN A 97 -15.68 -16.44 -7.90
N ALA A 98 -15.99 -17.73 -7.75
CA ALA A 98 -15.02 -18.78 -7.41
C ALA A 98 -13.82 -18.87 -8.37
N GLY A 99 -13.99 -18.62 -9.67
CA GLY A 99 -12.88 -18.66 -10.65
C GLY A 99 -12.02 -17.39 -10.66
N GLU A 100 -12.44 -16.36 -9.93
CA GLU A 100 -11.79 -15.05 -9.86
C GLU A 100 -11.41 -14.63 -8.44
N SER A 101 -11.63 -15.51 -7.46
CA SER A 101 -11.30 -15.27 -6.06
C SER A 101 -9.79 -15.28 -5.81
N ARG A 102 -9.39 -14.64 -4.72
CA ARG A 102 -8.00 -14.60 -4.23
C ARG A 102 -7.45 -16.00 -4.00
N LEU A 103 -8.19 -16.87 -3.30
CA LEU A 103 -7.77 -18.26 -3.08
C LEU A 103 -7.46 -18.94 -4.41
N TRP A 104 -8.40 -18.89 -5.37
CA TRP A 104 -8.21 -19.51 -6.68
C TRP A 104 -7.00 -18.95 -7.42
N LYS A 105 -6.92 -17.63 -7.57
CA LYS A 105 -5.87 -16.96 -8.34
C LYS A 105 -4.49 -17.14 -7.70
N TYR A 106 -4.39 -17.10 -6.38
CA TYR A 106 -3.10 -17.19 -5.69
C TYR A 106 -2.59 -18.64 -5.70
N TYR A 107 -3.45 -19.64 -5.52
CA TYR A 107 -3.06 -21.05 -5.73
C TYR A 107 -2.78 -21.39 -7.20
N GLU A 108 -3.46 -20.74 -8.15
CA GLU A 108 -3.11 -20.82 -9.58
C GLU A 108 -1.67 -20.32 -9.82
N GLY A 109 -1.31 -19.17 -9.24
CA GLY A 109 0.05 -18.63 -9.29
C GLY A 109 1.08 -19.57 -8.67
N ILE A 110 0.78 -20.13 -7.50
CA ILE A 110 1.63 -21.12 -6.81
C ILE A 110 1.85 -22.35 -7.70
N ARG A 111 0.78 -22.91 -8.28
CA ARG A 111 0.86 -24.08 -9.17
C ARG A 111 1.72 -23.78 -10.40
N LYS A 112 1.45 -22.66 -11.11
CA LYS A 112 2.21 -22.26 -12.30
C LYS A 112 3.68 -22.04 -11.99
N ALA A 113 3.99 -21.46 -10.82
CA ALA A 113 5.37 -21.25 -10.36
C ALA A 113 6.07 -22.58 -10.02
N SER A 114 5.44 -23.49 -9.28
CA SER A 114 6.00 -24.81 -8.96
C SER A 114 6.27 -25.61 -10.23
N THR A 115 5.30 -25.72 -11.14
CA THR A 115 5.49 -26.40 -12.43
C THR A 115 6.63 -25.80 -13.26
N PHE A 116 6.79 -24.47 -13.23
CA PHE A 116 7.90 -23.81 -13.89
C PHE A 116 9.26 -24.21 -13.31
N LEU A 117 9.36 -24.24 -11.98
CA LEU A 117 10.61 -24.59 -11.27
C LEU A 117 11.09 -25.99 -11.61
N ASP A 118 10.16 -26.93 -11.78
CA ASP A 118 10.47 -28.35 -12.07
C ASP A 118 10.87 -28.59 -13.54
N ASN A 119 10.56 -27.67 -14.45
CA ASN A 119 10.67 -27.91 -15.88
C ASN A 119 11.59 -26.94 -16.64
N VAL A 120 11.92 -25.77 -16.08
CA VAL A 120 12.71 -24.75 -16.79
C VAL A 120 14.09 -25.25 -17.25
N ASP A 121 14.72 -26.18 -16.52
CA ASP A 121 16.03 -26.75 -16.89
C ASP A 121 16.00 -27.57 -18.19
N ARG A 122 14.81 -27.95 -18.67
CA ARG A 122 14.62 -28.74 -19.88
C ARG A 122 14.80 -27.92 -21.15
N CYS A 123 14.80 -26.58 -21.05
CA CYS A 123 14.91 -25.72 -22.22
C CYS A 123 16.38 -25.60 -22.68
N PRO A 124 16.73 -26.08 -23.89
CA PRO A 124 18.12 -26.06 -24.37
C PRO A 124 18.60 -24.67 -24.81
N GLU A 125 17.69 -23.70 -24.95
CA GLU A 125 17.99 -22.34 -25.44
C GLU A 125 18.37 -21.36 -24.32
N LEU A 126 18.26 -21.77 -23.04
CA LEU A 126 18.55 -20.93 -21.89
C LEU A 126 19.93 -21.23 -21.31
N THR A 127 20.63 -20.17 -20.91
CA THR A 127 21.88 -20.29 -20.14
C THR A 127 21.59 -20.64 -18.67
N MET A 128 22.59 -21.16 -17.96
CA MET A 128 22.46 -21.46 -16.52
C MET A 128 22.10 -20.21 -15.69
N ASP A 129 22.64 -19.04 -16.04
CA ASP A 129 22.35 -17.78 -15.35
C ASP A 129 20.92 -17.31 -15.61
N GLU A 130 20.42 -17.47 -16.84
CA GLU A 130 19.01 -17.17 -17.16
C GLU A 130 18.06 -18.11 -16.43
N ILE A 131 18.38 -19.40 -16.39
CA ILE A 131 17.60 -20.39 -15.63
C ILE A 131 17.58 -20.02 -14.14
N ALA A 132 18.72 -19.65 -13.56
CA ALA A 132 18.82 -19.22 -12.17
C ALA A 132 17.95 -17.98 -11.88
N ASP A 133 18.00 -16.95 -12.73
CA ASP A 133 17.19 -15.75 -12.60
C ASP A 133 15.69 -16.05 -12.75
N MET A 134 15.30 -16.90 -13.71
CA MET A 134 13.91 -17.29 -13.92
C MET A 134 13.37 -18.16 -12.76
N LYS A 135 14.20 -19.06 -12.21
CA LYS A 135 13.86 -19.79 -10.98
C LYS A 135 13.69 -18.86 -9.79
N GLY A 136 14.57 -17.87 -9.63
CA GLY A 136 14.42 -16.82 -8.61
C GLY A 136 13.10 -16.07 -8.77
N GLN A 137 12.72 -15.71 -10.00
CA GLN A 137 11.43 -15.07 -10.28
C GLN A 137 10.25 -15.98 -9.92
N ALA A 138 10.27 -17.26 -10.27
CA ALA A 138 9.17 -18.17 -9.94
C ALA A 138 9.04 -18.40 -8.41
N ARG A 139 10.16 -18.54 -7.68
CA ARG A 139 10.17 -18.64 -6.22
C ARG A 139 9.64 -17.38 -5.54
N PHE A 140 10.06 -16.20 -6.01
CA PHE A 140 9.53 -14.92 -5.53
C PHE A 140 8.00 -14.88 -5.66
N LEU A 141 7.47 -15.25 -6.83
CA LEU A 141 6.02 -15.25 -7.08
C LEU A 141 5.28 -16.20 -6.15
N ARG A 142 5.79 -17.43 -5.97
CA ARG A 142 5.21 -18.43 -5.07
C ARG A 142 5.16 -17.92 -3.63
N ALA A 143 6.28 -17.38 -3.13
CA ALA A 143 6.37 -16.77 -1.81
C ALA A 143 5.42 -15.57 -1.66
N TYR A 144 5.30 -14.71 -2.68
CA TYR A 144 4.40 -13.56 -2.69
C TYR A 144 2.92 -13.98 -2.63
N CYS A 145 2.55 -15.03 -3.37
CA CYS A 145 1.19 -15.57 -3.35
C CYS A 145 0.83 -16.11 -1.96
N TYR A 146 1.72 -16.87 -1.32
CA TYR A 146 1.50 -17.32 0.07
C TYR A 146 1.43 -16.16 1.06
N TRP A 147 2.31 -15.16 0.94
CA TRP A 147 2.23 -13.94 1.74
C TRP A 147 0.86 -13.27 1.61
N ALA A 148 0.36 -13.13 0.38
CA ALA A 148 -0.93 -12.50 0.13
C ALA A 148 -2.12 -13.31 0.65
N LEU A 149 -2.00 -14.65 0.68
CA LEU A 149 -2.97 -15.52 1.32
C LEU A 149 -2.96 -15.33 2.85
N ILE A 150 -1.79 -15.47 3.49
CA ILE A 150 -1.72 -15.51 4.96
C ILE A 150 -2.02 -14.17 5.62
N ARG A 151 -1.76 -13.05 4.94
CA ARG A 151 -2.11 -11.71 5.47
C ARG A 151 -3.63 -11.47 5.52
N VAL A 152 -4.42 -12.24 4.77
CA VAL A 152 -5.88 -12.11 4.67
C VAL A 152 -6.61 -13.23 5.42
N PHE A 153 -6.24 -14.48 5.15
CA PHE A 153 -6.94 -15.67 5.66
C PHE A 153 -6.27 -16.31 6.89
N GLY A 154 -5.04 -15.89 7.22
CA GLY A 154 -4.22 -16.54 8.24
C GLY A 154 -3.66 -17.88 7.74
N PRO A 155 -3.64 -18.95 8.58
CA PRO A 155 -3.18 -20.27 8.16
C PRO A 155 -3.93 -20.78 6.92
N VAL A 156 -3.22 -21.30 5.92
CA VAL A 156 -3.80 -21.87 4.69
C VAL A 156 -3.12 -23.21 4.35
N PRO A 157 -3.69 -24.06 3.47
CA PRO A 157 -3.00 -25.26 3.01
C PRO A 157 -1.65 -24.94 2.35
N LEU A 158 -0.60 -25.64 2.77
CA LEU A 158 0.71 -25.58 2.15
C LEU A 158 0.81 -26.71 1.12
N ILE A 159 0.93 -26.35 -0.16
CA ILE A 159 1.06 -27.32 -1.25
C ILE A 159 2.49 -27.87 -1.27
N PRO A 160 2.69 -29.18 -1.49
CA PRO A 160 4.02 -29.76 -1.73
C PRO A 160 4.79 -29.04 -2.83
N LEU A 161 6.12 -29.10 -2.76
CA LEU A 161 7.00 -28.36 -3.68
C LEU A 161 6.82 -28.83 -5.13
N GLU A 162 6.70 -30.13 -5.31
CA GLU A 162 6.40 -30.86 -6.55
C GLU A 162 4.96 -30.67 -7.05
N GLY A 163 4.13 -29.95 -6.29
CA GLY A 163 2.71 -29.76 -6.60
C GLY A 163 1.85 -30.95 -6.20
N LEU A 164 0.66 -31.03 -6.81
CA LEU A 164 -0.29 -32.13 -6.64
C LEU A 164 -0.62 -32.69 -8.03
N ASP A 165 -0.64 -34.00 -8.14
CA ASP A 165 -1.09 -34.69 -9.35
C ASP A 165 -2.63 -34.68 -9.41
N ALA A 166 -3.19 -34.33 -10.56
CA ALA A 166 -4.63 -34.25 -10.78
C ALA A 166 -5.30 -35.63 -10.75
N ASP A 167 -4.53 -36.71 -10.94
CA ASP A 167 -5.02 -38.09 -10.89
C ASP A 167 -5.11 -38.65 -9.46
N LEU A 168 -4.66 -37.90 -8.45
CA LEU A 168 -4.82 -38.26 -7.03
C LEU A 168 -6.30 -38.38 -6.65
N SER A 169 -6.58 -39.22 -5.65
CA SER A 169 -7.93 -39.32 -5.09
C SER A 169 -8.38 -37.99 -4.47
N TYR A 170 -9.69 -37.82 -4.32
CA TYR A 170 -10.27 -36.65 -3.69
C TYR A 170 -9.70 -36.40 -2.28
N GLU A 171 -9.51 -37.48 -1.52
CA GLU A 171 -8.95 -37.46 -0.17
C GLU A 171 -7.50 -36.98 -0.16
N GLU A 172 -6.70 -37.38 -1.16
CA GLU A 172 -5.29 -36.96 -1.31
C GLU A 172 -5.16 -35.50 -1.78
N LEU A 173 -6.10 -35.02 -2.60
CA LEU A 173 -6.17 -33.62 -3.03
C LEU A 173 -6.69 -32.67 -1.92
N SER A 174 -7.39 -33.20 -0.93
CA SER A 174 -7.97 -32.43 0.17
C SER A 174 -6.92 -32.17 1.26
N LEU A 175 -6.17 -31.08 1.15
CA LEU A 175 -5.12 -30.75 2.13
C LEU A 175 -5.68 -29.93 3.32
N PRO A 176 -5.31 -30.25 4.58
CA PRO A 176 -5.62 -29.39 5.71
C PRO A 176 -4.80 -28.09 5.67
N ARG A 177 -5.20 -27.13 6.51
CA ARG A 177 -4.41 -25.91 6.73
C ARG A 177 -3.10 -26.27 7.44
N ALA A 178 -2.00 -25.63 7.06
CA ALA A 178 -0.71 -25.77 7.74
C ALA A 178 -0.58 -24.76 8.90
N HIS A 179 0.29 -25.03 9.87
CA HIS A 179 0.51 -24.09 10.97
C HIS A 179 1.12 -22.78 10.43
N PHE A 180 0.70 -21.64 10.96
CA PHE A 180 1.11 -20.32 10.46
C PHE A 180 2.63 -20.17 10.38
N ASP A 181 3.35 -20.59 11.43
CA ASP A 181 4.81 -20.49 11.49
C ASP A 181 5.52 -21.41 10.48
N GLU A 182 4.89 -22.52 10.06
CA GLU A 182 5.44 -23.38 9.00
C GLU A 182 5.37 -22.66 7.65
N ILE A 183 4.25 -21.98 7.37
CA ILE A 183 4.08 -21.19 6.13
C ILE A 183 5.04 -20.00 6.13
N VAL A 184 5.20 -19.32 7.27
CA VAL A 184 6.19 -18.23 7.42
C VAL A 184 7.60 -18.74 7.18
N SER A 185 7.98 -19.89 7.76
CA SER A 185 9.30 -20.50 7.57
C SER A 185 9.54 -20.90 6.11
N PHE A 186 8.50 -21.39 5.43
CA PHE A 186 8.55 -21.68 4.00
C PHE A 186 8.83 -20.40 3.19
N ILE A 187 8.05 -19.34 3.42
CA ILE A 187 8.22 -18.05 2.74
C ILE A 187 9.60 -17.44 3.01
N ASP A 188 10.06 -17.48 4.26
CA ASP A 188 11.39 -16.98 4.68
C ASP A 188 12.51 -17.69 3.91
N THR A 189 12.44 -19.01 3.84
CA THR A 189 13.41 -19.85 3.12
C THR A 189 13.39 -19.56 1.63
N GLU A 190 12.21 -19.56 1.00
CA GLU A 190 12.04 -19.25 -0.42
C GLU A 190 12.62 -17.88 -0.78
N LEU A 191 12.38 -16.86 0.04
CA LEU A 191 12.86 -15.50 -0.22
C LEU A 191 14.36 -15.35 0.03
N ALA A 192 14.92 -16.03 1.03
CA ALA A 192 16.36 -16.05 1.26
C ALA A 192 17.12 -16.72 0.10
N GLU A 193 16.62 -17.86 -0.41
CA GLU A 193 17.19 -18.51 -1.60
C GLU A 193 17.04 -17.65 -2.85
N THR A 194 15.84 -17.08 -3.03
CA THR A 194 15.55 -16.16 -4.15
C THR A 194 16.49 -14.97 -4.18
N ALA A 195 16.79 -14.36 -3.02
CA ALA A 195 17.71 -13.22 -2.93
C ALA A 195 19.12 -13.54 -3.45
N ARG A 196 19.57 -14.80 -3.31
CA ARG A 196 20.88 -15.25 -3.83
C ARG A 196 20.88 -15.41 -5.36
N LEU A 197 19.74 -15.76 -5.95
CA LEU A 197 19.58 -15.99 -7.39
C LEU A 197 19.31 -14.69 -8.18
N LEU A 198 18.55 -13.77 -7.60
CA LEU A 198 18.10 -12.58 -8.31
C LEU A 198 19.21 -11.53 -8.48
N PRO A 199 19.18 -10.76 -9.60
CA PRO A 199 20.09 -9.66 -9.81
C PRO A 199 19.77 -8.47 -8.89
N MET A 200 20.76 -7.60 -8.74
CA MET A 200 20.63 -6.38 -7.93
C MET A 200 19.79 -5.29 -8.60
N ARG A 201 19.82 -5.20 -9.93
CA ARG A 201 19.11 -4.20 -10.72
C ARG A 201 18.38 -4.85 -11.89
N ARG A 202 17.27 -4.22 -12.30
CA ARG A 202 16.59 -4.50 -13.57
C ARG A 202 16.71 -3.31 -14.50
N THR A 203 16.56 -3.56 -15.79
CA THR A 203 16.43 -2.50 -16.80
C THR A 203 15.06 -1.84 -16.70
N VAL A 204 14.90 -0.66 -17.32
CA VAL A 204 13.64 0.10 -17.33
C VAL A 204 12.46 -0.76 -17.82
N ASN A 205 12.66 -1.54 -18.89
CA ASN A 205 11.63 -2.41 -19.47
C ASN A 205 11.27 -3.63 -18.60
N ASN A 206 12.05 -3.91 -17.56
CA ASN A 206 11.89 -5.06 -16.67
C ASN A 206 11.70 -4.62 -15.21
N LEU A 207 11.28 -3.37 -14.97
CA LEU A 207 11.19 -2.79 -13.64
C LEU A 207 10.24 -3.58 -12.71
N GLY A 208 9.20 -4.22 -13.27
CA GLY A 208 8.27 -5.07 -12.53
C GLY A 208 8.80 -6.47 -12.18
N ARG A 209 9.97 -6.87 -12.67
CA ARG A 209 10.58 -8.16 -12.31
C ARG A 209 11.29 -8.03 -10.94
N PRO A 210 11.17 -9.01 -10.04
CA PRO A 210 11.79 -8.92 -8.73
C PRO A 210 13.33 -8.87 -8.83
N THR A 211 13.92 -8.17 -7.87
CA THR A 211 15.37 -8.07 -7.62
C THR A 211 15.72 -8.74 -6.29
N ARG A 212 17.02 -8.83 -5.99
CA ARG A 212 17.49 -9.20 -4.65
C ARG A 212 16.86 -8.34 -3.56
N GLY A 213 16.79 -7.02 -3.76
CA GLY A 213 16.16 -6.10 -2.83
C GLY A 213 14.67 -6.39 -2.65
N ALA A 214 13.95 -6.74 -3.72
CA ALA A 214 12.53 -7.12 -3.64
C ALA A 214 12.31 -8.35 -2.76
N ALA A 215 13.13 -9.39 -2.93
CA ALA A 215 13.04 -10.61 -2.13
C ALA A 215 13.32 -10.34 -0.64
N LEU A 216 14.39 -9.60 -0.34
CA LEU A 216 14.76 -9.24 1.04
C LEU A 216 13.75 -8.29 1.69
N GLY A 217 13.21 -7.33 0.94
CA GLY A 217 12.19 -6.40 1.43
C GLY A 217 10.88 -7.11 1.76
N LEU A 218 10.45 -8.07 0.92
CA LEU A 218 9.27 -8.87 1.22
C LEU A 218 9.51 -9.77 2.43
N ARG A 219 10.70 -10.37 2.55
CA ARG A 219 11.11 -11.19 3.69
C ARG A 219 11.01 -10.40 5.00
N ALA A 220 11.54 -9.18 5.04
CA ALA A 220 11.46 -8.30 6.19
C ALA A 220 10.00 -8.02 6.60
N ARG A 221 9.11 -7.75 5.64
CA ARG A 221 7.69 -7.52 5.89
C ARG A 221 6.98 -8.75 6.46
N VAL A 222 7.20 -9.93 5.86
CA VAL A 222 6.59 -11.19 6.29
C VAL A 222 6.98 -11.50 7.75
N LEU A 223 8.28 -11.39 8.06
CA LEU A 223 8.78 -11.66 9.40
C LEU A 223 8.30 -10.64 10.43
N LEU A 224 8.16 -9.36 10.05
CA LEU A 224 7.55 -8.35 10.92
C LEU A 224 6.12 -8.75 11.32
N TYR A 225 5.31 -9.19 10.35
CA TYR A 225 3.93 -9.58 10.61
C TYR A 225 3.84 -10.84 11.47
N ALA A 226 4.73 -11.81 11.25
CA ALA A 226 4.81 -13.02 12.06
C ALA A 226 5.26 -12.74 13.51
N ALA A 227 6.09 -11.72 13.73
CA ALA A 227 6.51 -11.28 15.05
C ALA A 227 5.45 -10.45 15.80
N SER A 228 4.51 -9.86 15.06
CA SER A 228 3.51 -8.94 15.60
C SER A 228 2.48 -9.63 16.53
N PRO A 229 1.84 -8.89 17.45
CA PRO A 229 0.92 -9.44 18.46
C PRO A 229 -0.19 -10.35 17.94
N LEU A 230 -0.64 -10.18 16.69
CA LEU A 230 -1.69 -11.01 16.10
C LEU A 230 -1.30 -12.49 15.94
N TYR A 231 -0.03 -12.78 15.65
CA TYR A 231 0.48 -14.13 15.35
C TYR A 231 1.56 -14.63 16.32
N ASN A 232 1.90 -13.82 17.33
CA ASN A 232 2.96 -14.12 18.29
C ASN A 232 2.44 -14.11 19.73
N GLY A 233 1.85 -15.24 20.16
CA GLY A 233 1.30 -15.39 21.52
C GLY A 233 -0.16 -14.97 21.68
N ASN A 234 -0.95 -14.99 20.59
CA ASN A 234 -2.32 -14.50 20.60
C ASN A 234 -3.33 -15.56 21.08
N LEU A 235 -3.77 -15.43 22.33
CA LEU A 235 -4.76 -16.32 22.95
C LEU A 235 -6.17 -16.24 22.32
N ASP A 236 -6.50 -15.14 21.66
CA ASP A 236 -7.82 -15.00 21.02
C ASP A 236 -7.97 -15.93 19.79
N PHE A 237 -6.85 -16.48 19.31
CA PHE A 237 -6.80 -17.42 18.19
C PHE A 237 -6.74 -18.89 18.62
N PHE A 238 -7.02 -19.19 19.89
CA PHE A 238 -7.08 -20.56 20.42
C PHE A 238 -7.99 -21.48 19.59
N ASN A 239 -9.11 -20.96 19.08
CA ASN A 239 -10.08 -21.72 18.28
C ASN A 239 -9.74 -21.79 16.78
N VAL A 240 -8.63 -21.19 16.34
CA VAL A 240 -8.14 -21.34 14.96
C VAL A 240 -7.42 -22.69 14.86
N VAL A 241 -8.18 -23.72 14.53
CA VAL A 241 -7.70 -25.12 14.51
C VAL A 241 -7.85 -25.78 13.14
N ASP A 242 -7.06 -26.82 12.89
CA ASP A 242 -7.20 -27.69 11.73
C ASP A 242 -8.40 -28.64 11.87
N ASN A 243 -8.59 -29.51 10.87
CA ASN A 243 -9.67 -30.51 10.85
C ASN A 243 -9.52 -31.61 11.93
N LYS A 244 -8.41 -31.65 12.65
CA LYS A 244 -8.11 -32.59 13.74
C LYS A 244 -8.14 -31.92 15.12
N GLY A 245 -8.39 -30.60 15.17
CA GLY A 245 -8.40 -29.82 16.41
C GLY A 245 -7.02 -29.32 16.87
N ASN A 246 -5.98 -29.46 16.05
CA ASN A 246 -4.66 -28.89 16.35
C ASN A 246 -4.68 -27.37 16.11
N GLN A 247 -4.08 -26.62 17.02
CA GLN A 247 -3.95 -25.16 16.88
C GLN A 247 -3.07 -24.83 15.67
N LEU A 248 -3.51 -23.83 14.90
CA LEU A 248 -2.81 -23.38 13.68
C LEU A 248 -1.98 -22.10 13.90
N ILE A 249 -2.07 -21.47 15.06
CA ILE A 249 -1.35 -20.24 15.40
C ILE A 249 -0.78 -20.38 16.81
N SER A 250 0.48 -19.96 16.99
CA SER A 250 1.17 -20.02 18.28
C SER A 250 0.43 -19.21 19.36
N GLN A 251 0.19 -19.87 20.49
CA GLN A 251 -0.39 -19.28 21.69
C GLN A 251 0.68 -18.75 22.67
N THR A 252 1.96 -18.95 22.34
CA THR A 252 3.10 -18.52 23.16
C THR A 252 3.88 -17.42 22.45
N TYR A 253 4.21 -16.36 23.20
CA TYR A 253 5.06 -15.27 22.73
C TYR A 253 6.51 -15.75 22.56
N ASP A 254 7.10 -15.43 21.42
CA ASP A 254 8.50 -15.68 21.07
C ASP A 254 9.15 -14.38 20.59
N GLU A 255 10.01 -13.81 21.43
CA GLU A 255 10.74 -12.57 21.12
C GLU A 255 11.74 -12.75 19.97
N SER A 256 12.24 -13.97 19.72
CA SER A 256 13.19 -14.23 18.64
C SER A 256 12.61 -13.93 17.25
N LYS A 257 11.27 -13.91 17.11
CA LYS A 257 10.60 -13.48 15.88
C LYS A 257 10.89 -12.01 15.56
N TRP A 258 10.95 -11.14 16.57
CA TRP A 258 11.34 -9.73 16.40
C TRP A 258 12.80 -9.62 15.97
N ALA A 259 13.69 -10.42 16.57
CA ALA A 259 15.10 -10.43 16.19
C ALA A 259 15.29 -10.86 14.72
N LYS A 260 14.53 -11.87 14.25
CA LYS A 260 14.50 -12.30 12.85
C LYS A 260 13.99 -11.20 11.91
N ALA A 261 12.94 -10.48 12.29
CA ALA A 261 12.42 -9.36 11.52
C ALA A 261 13.44 -8.22 11.42
N ALA A 262 14.12 -7.88 12.52
CA ALA A 262 15.19 -6.88 12.54
C ALA A 262 16.38 -7.31 11.67
N ALA A 263 16.82 -8.57 11.74
CA ALA A 263 17.87 -9.10 10.86
C ALA A 263 17.51 -9.00 9.37
N ALA A 264 16.28 -9.37 9.01
CA ALA A 264 15.83 -9.31 7.62
C ALA A 264 15.72 -7.87 7.09
N ALA A 265 15.30 -6.90 7.92
CA ALA A 265 15.35 -5.49 7.53
C ALA A 265 16.79 -4.96 7.43
N LYS A 266 17.66 -5.39 8.34
CA LYS A 266 19.10 -5.08 8.32
C LYS A 266 19.78 -5.60 7.06
N ASP A 267 19.42 -6.78 6.56
CA ASP A 267 19.93 -7.31 5.28
C ASP A 267 19.70 -6.33 4.12
N VAL A 268 18.54 -5.66 4.08
CA VAL A 268 18.22 -4.65 3.05
C VAL A 268 18.99 -3.35 3.29
N ILE A 269 19.14 -2.92 4.55
CA ILE A 269 19.91 -1.73 4.91
C ILE A 269 21.40 -1.92 4.58
N GLU A 270 21.97 -3.09 4.86
CA GLU A 270 23.35 -3.40 4.50
C GLU A 270 23.53 -3.56 2.98
N LEU A 271 22.54 -4.14 2.29
CA LEU A 271 22.51 -4.10 0.83
C LEU A 271 22.54 -2.65 0.32
N ALA A 272 21.72 -1.77 0.88
CA ALA A 272 21.68 -0.35 0.52
C ALA A 272 23.04 0.34 0.75
N LYS A 273 23.66 0.15 1.92
CA LYS A 273 24.97 0.72 2.28
C LYS A 273 26.11 0.24 1.37
N THR A 274 26.18 -1.07 1.12
CA THR A 274 27.28 -1.68 0.36
C THR A 274 27.19 -1.41 -1.14
N SER A 275 25.98 -1.28 -1.66
CA SER A 275 25.74 -1.14 -3.10
C SER A 275 25.42 0.27 -3.58
N GLY A 276 25.02 1.16 -2.67
CA GLY A 276 24.50 2.49 -3.01
C GLY A 276 23.21 2.45 -3.85
N LEU A 277 22.44 1.35 -3.75
CA LEU A 277 21.25 1.15 -4.57
C LEU A 277 20.01 1.85 -4.04
N TYR A 278 19.84 1.85 -2.72
CA TYR A 278 18.61 2.29 -2.07
C TYR A 278 18.90 3.41 -1.07
N GLU A 279 18.10 4.47 -1.15
CA GLU A 279 18.13 5.58 -0.20
C GLU A 279 16.77 6.29 -0.21
N LEU A 280 16.47 7.07 0.83
CA LEU A 280 15.27 7.92 0.78
C LEU A 280 15.46 8.97 -0.31
N TYR A 281 14.43 9.16 -1.12
CA TYR A 281 14.47 10.12 -2.19
C TYR A 281 14.50 11.54 -1.62
N THR A 282 15.43 12.35 -2.13
CA THR A 282 15.61 13.74 -1.75
C THR A 282 15.76 14.63 -2.97
N ILE A 283 15.29 15.86 -2.85
CA ILE A 283 15.41 16.91 -3.88
C ILE A 283 16.02 18.14 -3.22
N ALA A 284 16.99 18.77 -3.88
CA ALA A 284 17.56 20.03 -3.42
C ALA A 284 16.52 21.18 -3.50
N PRO A 285 16.54 22.14 -2.57
CA PRO A 285 15.65 23.30 -2.64
C PRO A 285 15.87 24.08 -3.94
N LYS A 286 14.78 24.57 -4.54
CA LYS A 286 14.87 25.42 -5.73
C LYS A 286 15.59 26.72 -5.36
N ILE A 287 16.47 27.21 -6.23
CA ILE A 287 17.13 28.51 -6.04
C ILE A 287 16.05 29.59 -5.87
N GLY A 288 16.15 30.38 -4.81
CA GLY A 288 15.19 31.43 -4.49
C GLY A 288 13.93 30.96 -3.74
N THR A 289 13.88 29.70 -3.27
CA THR A 289 12.83 29.26 -2.34
C THR A 289 12.83 30.15 -1.09
N LEU A 290 11.70 30.80 -0.81
CA LEU A 290 11.55 31.68 0.35
C LEU A 290 11.52 30.88 1.66
N ASP A 291 12.01 31.48 2.74
CA ASP A 291 12.08 30.84 4.07
C ASP A 291 10.70 30.39 4.59
N MET A 292 9.62 31.07 4.20
CA MET A 292 8.25 30.69 4.55
C MET A 292 7.83 29.30 4.02
N TYR A 293 8.47 28.79 2.96
CA TYR A 293 8.23 27.45 2.42
C TYR A 293 9.16 26.38 3.02
N ARG A 294 10.08 26.79 3.89
CA ARG A 294 11.03 25.90 4.58
C ARG A 294 10.48 25.50 5.94
N PRO A 295 10.94 24.37 6.53
CA PRO A 295 10.66 24.09 7.93
C PRO A 295 11.16 25.25 8.83
N PRO A 296 10.50 25.51 9.97
CA PRO A 296 10.96 26.49 10.94
C PRO A 296 12.42 26.28 11.35
N VAL A 297 13.08 27.36 11.76
CA VAL A 297 14.46 27.28 12.26
C VAL A 297 14.50 26.43 13.53
N HIS A 298 15.15 25.27 13.43
CA HIS A 298 15.47 24.39 14.54
C HIS A 298 16.98 24.48 14.85
N PRO A 299 17.38 24.67 16.11
CA PRO A 299 18.77 24.93 16.48
C PRO A 299 19.73 23.81 16.09
N GLU A 300 19.25 22.57 16.03
CA GLU A 300 20.10 21.41 15.74
C GLU A 300 20.11 20.99 14.26
N TYR A 301 19.01 21.19 13.53
CA TYR A 301 18.76 20.49 12.27
C TYR A 301 18.70 21.40 11.05
N SER A 302 18.35 22.69 11.22
CA SER A 302 18.17 23.58 10.07
C SER A 302 19.46 23.92 9.32
N THR A 303 20.62 23.77 9.95
CA THR A 303 21.94 24.08 9.38
C THR A 303 22.72 22.85 8.93
N LYS A 304 22.22 21.64 9.22
CA LYS A 304 22.88 20.38 8.87
C LYS A 304 22.29 19.83 7.57
N ASP A 305 23.16 19.24 6.77
CA ASP A 305 22.75 18.53 5.56
C ASP A 305 22.06 17.21 5.92
N TYR A 306 21.20 16.75 5.03
CA TYR A 306 20.61 15.42 5.12
C TYR A 306 21.72 14.34 5.11
N PRO A 307 21.68 13.32 5.99
CA PRO A 307 20.56 12.89 6.84
C PRO A 307 20.54 13.46 8.26
N ASP A 308 21.43 14.39 8.60
CA ASP A 308 21.53 14.97 9.94
C ASP A 308 20.69 16.23 10.16
N GLY A 309 20.18 16.80 9.07
CA GLY A 309 19.25 17.91 9.03
C GLY A 309 18.55 18.00 7.67
N TRP A 310 18.04 19.18 7.33
CA TRP A 310 17.31 19.42 6.08
C TRP A 310 17.80 20.66 5.32
N ALA A 311 19.02 21.12 5.58
CA ALA A 311 19.56 22.33 4.98
C ALA A 311 19.61 22.26 3.44
N ASN A 312 20.07 21.12 2.90
CA ASN A 312 20.30 20.89 1.47
C ASN A 312 19.15 20.20 0.73
N ILE A 313 18.00 19.95 1.38
CA ILE A 313 16.84 19.28 0.75
C ILE A 313 15.57 20.12 0.89
N ASP A 314 14.61 19.94 -0.02
CA ASP A 314 13.23 20.41 0.08
C ASP A 314 12.36 19.27 0.63
N PRO A 315 11.90 19.35 1.89
CA PRO A 315 11.14 18.25 2.49
C PRO A 315 9.82 17.94 1.79
N LEU A 316 9.12 18.97 1.31
CA LEU A 316 7.83 18.80 0.63
C LEU A 316 8.03 18.06 -0.68
N LEU A 317 8.96 18.53 -1.53
CA LEU A 317 9.23 17.91 -2.82
C LEU A 317 9.89 16.53 -2.67
N SER A 318 10.77 16.35 -1.69
CA SER A 318 11.44 15.08 -1.42
C SER A 318 10.43 13.98 -1.07
N TYR A 319 9.34 14.31 -0.37
CA TYR A 319 8.26 13.35 -0.11
C TYR A 319 7.31 13.24 -1.31
N LYS A 320 6.74 14.36 -1.77
CA LYS A 320 5.66 14.40 -2.79
C LYS A 320 6.04 13.72 -4.11
N SER A 321 7.27 13.94 -4.57
CA SER A 321 7.72 13.49 -5.89
C SER A 321 7.74 11.98 -6.05
N ASN A 322 7.83 11.22 -4.94
CA ASN A 322 7.74 9.77 -4.96
C ASN A 322 6.39 9.25 -5.47
N PHE A 323 5.34 10.06 -5.39
CA PHE A 323 3.95 9.61 -5.56
C PHE A 323 3.25 10.26 -6.75
N ASP A 324 3.67 11.45 -7.17
CA ASP A 324 2.99 12.22 -8.22
C ASP A 324 3.54 11.96 -9.63
N GLY A 325 4.50 11.03 -9.78
CA GLY A 325 5.12 10.71 -11.07
C GLY A 325 6.22 11.67 -11.52
N SER A 326 6.60 12.64 -10.69
CA SER A 326 7.73 13.55 -10.98
C SER A 326 9.06 12.81 -11.09
N VAL A 327 9.26 11.75 -10.28
CA VAL A 327 10.36 10.81 -10.46
C VAL A 327 9.86 9.51 -11.07
N GLN A 328 10.51 9.08 -12.15
CA GLN A 328 10.25 7.77 -12.75
C GLN A 328 10.73 6.67 -11.80
N GLY A 329 9.98 5.57 -11.67
CA GLY A 329 10.35 4.45 -10.81
C GLY A 329 11.78 3.92 -11.04
N SER A 330 12.22 3.86 -12.30
CA SER A 330 13.58 3.41 -12.65
C SER A 330 14.70 4.36 -12.21
N LYS A 331 14.36 5.61 -11.86
CA LYS A 331 15.28 6.64 -11.35
C LYS A 331 15.06 6.94 -9.87
N ASN A 332 14.10 6.28 -9.23
CA ASN A 332 13.80 6.48 -7.82
C ASN A 332 14.63 5.50 -6.97
N PRO A 333 15.67 5.94 -6.23
CA PRO A 333 16.44 5.07 -5.35
C PRO A 333 15.62 4.59 -4.14
N GLU A 334 14.47 5.19 -3.83
CA GLU A 334 13.62 4.73 -2.73
C GLU A 334 12.81 3.48 -3.13
N LEU A 335 12.63 3.23 -4.44
CA LEU A 335 11.86 2.10 -4.95
C LEU A 335 12.65 0.78 -4.85
N ILE A 336 12.12 -0.18 -4.10
CA ILE A 336 12.70 -1.54 -4.00
C ILE A 336 11.97 -2.51 -4.94
N PHE A 337 10.63 -2.44 -4.97
CA PHE A 337 9.80 -3.30 -5.81
C PHE A 337 8.51 -2.59 -6.22
N THR A 338 8.10 -2.79 -7.47
CA THR A 338 6.86 -2.29 -8.04
C THR A 338 6.14 -3.38 -8.81
N ARG A 339 4.80 -3.32 -8.83
CA ARG A 339 3.98 -4.09 -9.75
C ARG A 339 3.60 -3.20 -10.92
N THR A 340 3.71 -3.73 -12.11
CA THR A 340 3.30 -3.04 -13.34
C THR A 340 2.00 -3.67 -13.83
N SER A 341 1.03 -2.82 -14.19
CA SER A 341 -0.26 -3.26 -14.72
C SER A 341 -0.73 -2.22 -15.74
N ASP A 342 -1.30 -2.69 -16.85
CA ASP A 342 -1.85 -1.84 -17.89
C ASP A 342 -3.37 -1.67 -17.71
N GLY A 343 -3.89 -0.52 -18.15
CA GLY A 343 -5.33 -0.25 -18.17
C GLY A 343 -5.87 0.31 -16.84
N THR A 344 -7.00 -0.23 -16.37
CA THR A 344 -7.75 0.35 -15.24
C THR A 344 -7.57 -0.42 -13.94
N GLY A 345 -7.67 0.32 -12.84
CA GLY A 345 -7.39 -0.11 -11.50
C GLY A 345 -5.90 -0.19 -11.19
N THR A 346 -5.20 0.87 -11.57
CA THR A 346 -3.78 1.10 -11.24
C THR A 346 -3.66 2.19 -10.19
N ILE A 347 -2.43 2.49 -9.74
CA ILE A 347 -2.18 3.60 -8.82
C ILE A 347 -2.63 4.96 -9.39
N ASN A 348 -2.65 5.11 -10.73
CA ASN A 348 -3.15 6.33 -11.38
C ASN A 348 -4.63 6.58 -11.12
N ASP A 349 -5.42 5.54 -10.86
CA ASP A 349 -6.84 5.67 -10.60
C ASP A 349 -7.15 6.13 -9.17
N TRP A 350 -6.18 6.12 -8.24
CA TRP A 350 -6.34 6.71 -6.91
C TRP A 350 -6.64 8.20 -6.99
N MET A 351 -5.86 8.91 -7.80
CA MET A 351 -6.08 10.31 -8.08
C MET A 351 -7.49 10.55 -8.62
N TYR A 352 -8.00 9.66 -9.48
CA TYR A 352 -9.35 9.82 -10.04
C TYR A 352 -10.44 9.71 -8.97
N GLN A 353 -10.27 8.82 -7.99
CA GLN A 353 -11.20 8.71 -6.86
C GLN A 353 -11.22 9.96 -5.98
N ALA A 354 -10.09 10.67 -5.92
CA ALA A 354 -9.91 11.87 -5.11
C ALA A 354 -10.22 13.18 -5.84
N LEU A 355 -10.10 13.22 -7.17
CA LEU A 355 -10.31 14.43 -7.98
C LEU A 355 -11.74 14.98 -7.79
N PRO A 356 -11.90 16.31 -7.69
CA PRO A 356 -13.19 17.00 -7.69
C PRO A 356 -14.01 16.77 -8.97
N ARG A 357 -15.34 16.89 -8.86
CA ARG A 357 -16.28 16.80 -10.00
C ARG A 357 -16.08 17.94 -10.98
N THR A 358 -15.81 19.14 -10.46
CA THR A 358 -15.55 20.35 -11.27
C THR A 358 -14.45 20.13 -12.31
N ILE A 359 -13.51 19.20 -12.07
CA ILE A 359 -12.44 18.83 -13.00
C ILE A 359 -12.52 17.37 -13.48
N SER A 360 -13.74 16.83 -13.57
CA SER A 360 -14.05 15.49 -14.10
C SER A 360 -13.47 14.31 -13.30
N GLY A 361 -13.39 14.45 -11.97
CA GLY A 361 -13.07 13.37 -11.03
C GLY A 361 -14.29 12.65 -10.45
N ASN A 362 -14.05 11.56 -9.72
CA ASN A 362 -15.11 10.81 -9.03
C ASN A 362 -15.56 11.48 -7.72
N ASN A 363 -14.64 12.21 -7.06
CA ASN A 363 -14.91 13.02 -5.87
C ASN A 363 -15.56 12.25 -4.69
N ARG A 364 -15.11 11.03 -4.42
CA ARG A 364 -15.74 10.14 -3.40
C ARG A 364 -14.76 9.56 -2.39
N LEU A 365 -13.45 9.61 -2.65
CA LEU A 365 -12.46 9.22 -1.66
C LEU A 365 -12.42 10.28 -0.54
N CYS A 366 -12.37 9.82 0.70
CA CYS A 366 -12.38 10.65 1.89
C CYS A 366 -11.13 10.35 2.72
N VAL A 367 -10.55 11.39 3.31
CA VAL A 367 -9.56 11.24 4.39
C VAL A 367 -10.27 11.49 5.73
N THR A 368 -10.03 10.65 6.73
CA THR A 368 -10.67 10.81 8.05
C THR A 368 -10.09 12.00 8.83
N GLN A 369 -10.89 12.60 9.72
CA GLN A 369 -10.38 13.63 10.64
C GLN A 369 -9.23 13.09 11.50
N LYS A 370 -9.30 11.81 11.88
CA LYS A 370 -8.24 11.10 12.61
C LYS A 370 -6.92 11.10 11.86
N GLN A 371 -6.93 10.80 10.55
CA GLN A 371 -5.72 10.87 9.73
C GLN A 371 -5.20 12.30 9.60
N VAL A 372 -6.08 13.28 9.43
CA VAL A 372 -5.71 14.71 9.39
C VAL A 372 -5.04 15.16 10.69
N ASN A 373 -5.53 14.67 11.83
CA ASN A 373 -4.99 14.95 13.15
C ASN A 373 -3.69 14.16 13.44
N ALA A 374 -3.39 13.11 12.68
CA ALA A 374 -2.17 12.31 12.84
C ALA A 374 -0.91 13.12 12.46
N TYR A 375 -1.01 14.01 11.48
CA TYR A 375 0.10 14.88 11.06
C TYR A 375 0.51 15.86 12.15
N ALA A 376 1.81 16.09 12.30
CA ALA A 376 2.35 17.07 13.21
C ALA A 376 2.17 18.52 12.71
N MET A 377 2.45 19.48 13.58
CA MET A 377 2.82 20.83 13.19
C MET A 377 4.20 20.83 12.50
N ASN A 378 4.56 21.91 11.80
CA ASN A 378 5.82 22.03 11.08
C ASN A 378 7.07 22.04 11.98
N ASP A 379 6.90 22.17 13.30
CA ASP A 379 7.94 22.02 14.31
C ASP A 379 8.00 20.60 14.94
N GLY A 380 7.17 19.68 14.44
CA GLY A 380 7.12 18.29 14.90
C GLY A 380 6.23 18.03 16.12
N ARG A 381 5.66 19.06 16.77
CA ARG A 381 4.69 18.87 17.86
C ARG A 381 3.37 18.32 17.32
N THR A 382 2.66 17.57 18.16
CA THR A 382 1.27 17.20 17.89
C THR A 382 0.36 18.43 17.92
N ILE A 383 -0.79 18.34 17.27
CA ILE A 383 -1.80 19.42 17.31
C ILE A 383 -2.27 19.70 18.75
N SER A 384 -2.30 18.69 19.62
CA SER A 384 -2.70 18.86 21.03
C SER A 384 -1.65 19.64 21.82
N GLU A 385 -0.36 19.35 21.62
CA GLU A 385 0.74 20.10 22.25
C GLU A 385 0.77 21.55 21.76
N ALA A 386 0.53 21.77 20.46
CA ALA A 386 0.48 23.11 19.87
C ALA A 386 -0.79 23.89 20.25
N ALA A 387 -1.91 23.21 20.51
CA ALA A 387 -3.12 23.86 21.02
C ALA A 387 -2.90 24.44 22.42
N ASN A 388 -2.14 23.75 23.27
CA ASN A 388 -1.83 24.21 24.62
C ASN A 388 -0.99 25.50 24.65
N THR A 389 -0.26 25.80 23.57
CA THR A 389 0.51 27.05 23.43
C THR A 389 -0.17 28.10 22.54
N GLY A 390 -1.34 27.79 21.98
CA GLY A 390 -2.08 28.68 21.06
C GLY A 390 -1.53 28.70 19.62
N ASP A 391 -0.60 27.81 19.28
CA ASP A 391 0.00 27.74 17.94
C ASP A 391 -0.88 26.97 16.94
N TYR A 392 -1.78 26.12 17.45
CA TYR A 392 -2.82 25.47 16.65
C TYR A 392 -4.14 26.24 16.76
N VAL A 393 -4.52 26.91 15.68
CA VAL A 393 -5.68 27.82 15.63
C VAL A 393 -6.82 27.16 14.86
N THR A 394 -7.96 26.91 15.52
CA THR A 394 -9.12 26.24 14.92
C THR A 394 -10.21 27.19 14.41
N THR A 395 -10.09 28.48 14.69
CA THR A 395 -11.08 29.51 14.33
C THR A 395 -10.51 30.51 13.34
N GLY A 396 -11.37 31.00 12.43
CA GLY A 396 -11.00 32.01 11.47
C GLY A 396 -10.42 31.46 10.17
N PHE A 397 -10.23 32.36 9.22
CA PHE A 397 -9.88 32.05 7.85
C PHE A 397 -8.76 32.96 7.35
N THR A 398 -7.99 32.46 6.40
CA THR A 398 -7.05 33.29 5.64
C THR A 398 -7.79 34.35 4.84
N THR A 399 -7.28 35.58 4.84
CA THR A 399 -7.80 36.69 4.01
C THR A 399 -7.04 36.81 2.69
N GLU A 400 -5.73 36.58 2.73
CA GLU A 400 -4.82 36.63 1.59
C GLU A 400 -4.28 35.24 1.27
N ALA A 401 -4.19 34.91 -0.02
CA ALA A 401 -3.66 33.65 -0.48
C ALA A 401 -2.13 33.63 -0.34
N TYR A 402 -1.59 32.55 0.24
CA TYR A 402 -0.15 32.28 0.34
C TYR A 402 0.65 33.43 0.98
N SER A 403 0.06 34.09 1.99
CA SER A 403 0.75 35.11 2.79
C SER A 403 1.94 34.53 3.55
N GLU A 404 2.88 35.37 3.99
CA GLU A 404 4.05 34.96 4.80
C GLU A 404 3.66 34.14 6.05
N ASN A 405 2.54 34.50 6.69
CA ASN A 405 2.03 33.80 7.87
C ASN A 405 1.27 32.50 7.54
N ASN A 406 0.82 32.33 6.29
CA ASN A 406 0.03 31.20 5.82
C ASN A 406 0.53 30.69 4.45
N PRO A 407 1.81 30.27 4.35
CA PRO A 407 2.51 30.08 3.08
C PRO A 407 1.88 29.02 2.17
N PHE A 408 1.21 28.02 2.75
CA PHE A 408 0.62 26.91 1.99
C PHE A 408 -0.89 27.02 1.78
N LEU A 409 -1.53 28.06 2.32
CA LEU A 409 -2.98 28.18 2.32
C LEU A 409 -3.45 29.24 1.32
N PRO A 410 -4.38 28.90 0.41
CA PRO A 410 -5.15 29.88 -0.36
C PRO A 410 -5.98 30.82 0.53
N ALA A 411 -6.59 31.84 -0.06
CA ALA A 411 -7.55 32.70 0.64
C ALA A 411 -8.82 31.93 1.04
N LYS A 412 -9.51 32.37 2.10
CA LYS A 412 -10.75 31.79 2.63
C LYS A 412 -10.62 30.34 3.14
N VAL A 413 -9.42 29.93 3.52
CA VAL A 413 -9.15 28.59 4.08
C VAL A 413 -9.03 28.68 5.60
N SER A 414 -9.57 27.68 6.30
CA SER A 414 -9.48 27.61 7.76
C SER A 414 -8.03 27.57 8.24
N LEU A 415 -7.75 28.34 9.30
CA LEU A 415 -6.41 28.42 9.91
C LEU A 415 -5.97 27.09 10.55
N MET A 416 -6.87 26.14 10.76
CA MET A 416 -6.55 24.82 11.33
C MET A 416 -5.62 23.97 10.44
N TYR A 417 -5.50 24.33 9.16
CA TYR A 417 -4.59 23.68 8.21
C TYR A 417 -3.25 24.40 8.08
N ASN A 418 -3.04 25.49 8.82
CA ASN A 418 -1.81 26.27 8.74
C ASN A 418 -0.67 25.59 9.53
N LYS A 419 0.58 25.86 9.11
CA LYS A 419 1.82 25.42 9.80
C LYS A 419 1.86 23.92 10.13
N ARG A 420 1.33 23.08 9.25
CA ARG A 420 1.43 21.61 9.37
C ARG A 420 2.73 21.11 8.76
N GLU A 421 3.12 19.88 9.06
CA GLU A 421 4.31 19.30 8.46
C GLU A 421 4.20 19.16 6.93
N PRO A 422 5.32 19.19 6.18
CA PRO A 422 5.32 19.10 4.72
C PRO A 422 4.50 17.93 4.12
N ARG A 423 4.53 16.77 4.78
CA ARG A 423 3.76 15.58 4.32
C ARG A 423 2.25 15.79 4.36
N PHE A 424 1.75 16.67 5.23
CA PHE A 424 0.33 17.03 5.27
C PHE A 424 -0.08 17.70 3.94
N TYR A 425 0.68 18.69 3.49
CA TYR A 425 0.39 19.42 2.25
C TYR A 425 0.62 18.57 0.99
N ALA A 426 1.50 17.57 1.05
CA ALA A 426 1.66 16.61 -0.03
C ALA A 426 0.51 15.59 -0.12
N SER A 427 -0.11 15.24 1.02
CA SER A 427 -0.99 14.08 1.10
C SER A 427 -2.46 14.42 1.25
N ILE A 428 -2.80 15.54 1.87
CA ILE A 428 -4.17 15.90 2.24
C ILE A 428 -4.68 17.06 1.38
N ALA A 429 -5.81 16.85 0.71
CA ALA A 429 -6.60 17.91 0.12
C ALA A 429 -7.69 18.33 1.11
N TYR A 430 -7.36 19.31 1.92
CA TYR A 430 -8.28 19.95 2.86
C TYR A 430 -9.30 20.84 2.13
N ASN A 431 -10.40 21.21 2.81
CA ASN A 431 -11.44 22.06 2.22
C ASN A 431 -10.89 23.43 1.82
N GLY A 432 -11.03 23.81 0.55
CA GLY A 432 -10.43 25.00 -0.05
C GLY A 432 -9.06 24.78 -0.69
N SER A 433 -8.62 23.53 -0.87
CA SER A 433 -7.40 23.20 -1.62
C SER A 433 -7.53 23.54 -3.11
N VAL A 434 -6.40 23.91 -3.73
CA VAL A 434 -6.33 24.18 -5.17
C VAL A 434 -5.98 22.92 -5.94
N TRP A 435 -6.63 22.74 -7.09
CA TRP A 435 -6.36 21.71 -8.08
C TRP A 435 -5.95 22.41 -9.39
N GLU A 436 -4.65 22.38 -9.66
CA GLU A 436 -3.98 23.04 -10.78
C GLU A 436 -4.45 22.54 -12.15
N ALA A 437 -4.57 21.23 -12.33
CA ALA A 437 -4.95 20.56 -13.58
C ALA A 437 -4.30 21.19 -14.83
N ALA A 438 -3.00 21.46 -14.76
CA ALA A 438 -2.32 22.38 -15.66
C ALA A 438 -2.33 21.93 -17.14
N SER A 439 -2.48 20.63 -17.42
CA SER A 439 -2.61 20.10 -18.78
C SER A 439 -3.99 20.32 -19.40
N ALA A 440 -5.00 20.73 -18.62
CA ALA A 440 -6.34 20.97 -19.14
C ALA A 440 -6.33 22.05 -20.23
N SER A 441 -6.93 21.73 -21.38
CA SER A 441 -6.96 22.65 -22.53
C SER A 441 -7.80 23.89 -22.23
N GLU A 442 -8.91 23.74 -21.52
CA GLU A 442 -9.77 24.87 -21.18
C GLU A 442 -9.32 25.57 -19.88
N PRO A 443 -9.13 26.91 -19.89
CA PRO A 443 -8.74 27.68 -18.71
C PRO A 443 -9.65 27.50 -17.49
N ARG A 444 -10.95 27.24 -17.69
CA ARG A 444 -11.93 27.10 -16.61
C ARG A 444 -11.69 25.88 -15.70
N TYR A 445 -10.90 24.90 -16.15
CA TYR A 445 -10.57 23.72 -15.36
C TYR A 445 -9.24 23.86 -14.61
N ARG A 446 -8.46 24.92 -14.90
CA ARG A 446 -7.13 25.10 -14.30
C ARG A 446 -7.20 25.90 -13.00
N ASN A 447 -6.35 25.55 -12.05
CA ASN A 447 -6.16 26.24 -10.77
C ASN A 447 -7.47 26.44 -9.98
N GLN A 448 -8.32 25.41 -9.95
CA GLN A 448 -9.62 25.49 -9.28
C GLN A 448 -9.45 25.33 -7.78
N GLN A 449 -9.91 26.31 -7.00
CA GLN A 449 -10.04 26.21 -5.55
C GLN A 449 -11.38 25.56 -5.21
N ILE A 450 -11.34 24.41 -4.52
CA ILE A 450 -12.53 23.58 -4.33
C ILE A 450 -12.99 23.57 -2.88
N PHE A 451 -14.29 23.82 -2.69
CA PHE A 451 -14.96 23.74 -1.40
C PHE A 451 -16.12 22.75 -1.43
N TYR A 452 -16.18 21.89 -0.41
CA TYR A 452 -17.13 20.79 -0.25
C TYR A 452 -18.38 21.18 0.56
N TYR A 453 -18.75 22.47 0.55
CA TYR A 453 -19.96 22.96 1.23
C TYR A 453 -21.22 22.36 0.61
N ARG A 454 -22.26 22.18 1.42
CA ARG A 454 -23.54 21.63 0.94
C ARG A 454 -24.12 22.48 -0.18
N GLY A 455 -24.54 21.82 -1.26
CA GLY A 455 -25.17 22.47 -2.41
C GLY A 455 -24.22 22.99 -3.48
N THR A 456 -22.90 22.98 -3.23
CA THR A 456 -21.91 23.24 -4.29
C THR A 456 -21.78 22.03 -5.23
N GLU A 457 -21.09 22.22 -6.36
CA GLU A 457 -20.87 21.15 -7.35
C GLU A 457 -20.12 19.96 -6.75
N ASP A 458 -19.10 20.22 -5.93
CA ASP A 458 -18.25 19.19 -5.31
C ASP A 458 -18.72 18.75 -3.92
N GLY A 459 -19.62 19.50 -3.28
CA GLY A 459 -20.16 19.17 -1.97
C GLY A 459 -21.37 18.24 -2.01
N LYS A 460 -21.97 18.00 -0.84
CA LYS A 460 -23.15 17.14 -0.71
C LYS A 460 -24.36 17.77 -1.41
N GLN A 461 -25.01 17.03 -2.31
CA GLN A 461 -26.19 17.49 -3.04
C GLN A 461 -27.46 16.75 -2.60
N GLY A 462 -28.36 17.45 -1.90
CA GLY A 462 -29.58 16.85 -1.37
C GLY A 462 -29.27 15.68 -0.42
N PHE A 463 -29.78 14.49 -0.75
CA PHE A 463 -29.49 13.24 -0.03
C PHE A 463 -28.37 12.41 -0.68
N LYS A 464 -27.79 12.86 -1.79
CA LYS A 464 -26.73 12.12 -2.50
C LYS A 464 -25.41 12.28 -1.76
N GLU A 465 -24.81 11.14 -1.44
CA GLU A 465 -23.53 11.00 -0.73
C GLU A 465 -22.37 10.79 -1.72
N GLU A 466 -22.42 11.51 -2.84
CA GLU A 466 -21.42 11.41 -3.90
C GLU A 466 -20.38 12.55 -3.83
N CYS A 467 -19.89 12.78 -2.61
CA CYS A 467 -18.84 13.75 -2.28
C CYS A 467 -17.91 13.12 -1.23
N PRO A 468 -16.75 13.72 -0.90
CA PRO A 468 -15.96 13.29 0.24
C PRO A 468 -16.77 13.48 1.53
N LEU A 469 -17.17 12.39 2.19
CA LEU A 469 -18.10 12.44 3.32
C LEU A 469 -17.51 13.11 4.57
N THR A 470 -16.20 13.28 4.60
CA THR A 470 -15.48 14.00 5.66
C THR A 470 -15.17 15.45 5.29
N GLY A 471 -15.57 15.93 4.11
CA GLY A 471 -15.25 17.26 3.59
C GLY A 471 -13.77 17.45 3.23
N MET A 472 -13.00 16.37 3.18
CA MET A 472 -11.57 16.35 2.88
C MET A 472 -11.23 15.08 2.08
N THR A 473 -10.27 15.18 1.17
CA THR A 473 -9.87 14.08 0.27
C THR A 473 -8.35 13.92 0.23
N LEU A 474 -7.88 12.90 -0.50
CA LEU A 474 -6.46 12.59 -0.66
C LEU A 474 -5.87 13.45 -1.78
N LYS A 475 -4.72 14.07 -1.54
CA LYS A 475 -3.89 14.75 -2.55
C LYS A 475 -2.63 13.95 -2.92
N LYS A 476 -2.28 12.95 -2.10
CA LYS A 476 -1.25 11.97 -2.46
C LYS A 476 -1.62 11.32 -3.78
N PHE A 477 -0.61 11.07 -4.61
CA PHE A 477 -0.78 10.60 -5.99
C PHE A 477 -1.39 11.60 -6.97
N TYR A 478 -1.52 12.89 -6.66
CA TYR A 478 -1.93 13.89 -7.65
C TYR A 478 -0.74 14.74 -8.12
N ASN A 479 -0.57 14.83 -9.44
CA ASN A 479 0.37 15.73 -10.10
C ASN A 479 -0.34 17.03 -10.50
N SER A 480 0.37 18.17 -10.45
CA SER A 480 -0.18 19.46 -10.89
C SER A 480 -0.60 19.47 -12.36
N GLU A 481 -0.03 18.61 -13.20
CA GLU A 481 -0.42 18.47 -14.60
C GLU A 481 -1.61 17.51 -14.81
N ASP A 482 -2.01 16.73 -13.81
CA ASP A 482 -3.06 15.74 -13.99
C ASP A 482 -4.41 16.40 -14.32
N SER A 483 -4.95 16.05 -15.48
CA SER A 483 -6.31 16.41 -15.89
C SER A 483 -6.98 15.26 -16.65
N ARG A 484 -8.27 15.08 -16.40
CA ARG A 484 -9.13 14.14 -17.14
C ARG A 484 -10.18 14.86 -17.99
N THR A 485 -10.10 16.18 -18.06
CA THR A 485 -10.95 16.98 -18.94
C THR A 485 -10.46 16.87 -20.39
N ASP A 486 -11.27 17.36 -21.34
CA ASP A 486 -10.94 17.27 -22.76
C ASP A 486 -9.57 17.93 -23.07
N GLY A 487 -8.74 17.21 -23.83
CA GLY A 487 -7.36 17.59 -24.15
C GLY A 487 -6.37 17.59 -22.97
N GLY A 488 -6.77 17.16 -21.77
CA GLY A 488 -5.88 16.95 -20.63
C GLY A 488 -5.20 15.57 -20.64
N TYR A 489 -4.17 15.39 -19.81
CA TYR A 489 -3.51 14.11 -19.60
C TYR A 489 -3.20 13.83 -18.13
N VAL A 490 -2.97 12.56 -17.81
CA VAL A 490 -2.55 12.10 -16.48
C VAL A 490 -1.10 11.64 -16.57
N ILE A 491 -0.26 12.13 -15.67
CA ILE A 491 1.12 11.69 -15.53
C ILE A 491 1.13 10.27 -14.97
N GLU A 492 1.91 9.39 -15.59
CA GLU A 492 2.04 8.01 -15.10
C GLU A 492 2.82 7.97 -13.78
N LYS A 493 2.23 7.32 -12.78
CA LYS A 493 2.79 7.16 -11.44
C LYS A 493 3.28 5.72 -11.26
N THR A 494 4.38 5.56 -10.51
CA THR A 494 4.90 4.24 -10.16
C THR A 494 4.32 3.80 -8.81
N GLU A 495 3.72 2.60 -8.76
CA GLU A 495 3.29 2.01 -7.49
C GLU A 495 4.51 1.56 -6.68
N MET A 496 4.64 2.03 -5.43
CA MET A 496 5.72 1.60 -4.55
C MET A 496 5.28 0.41 -3.70
N THR A 497 5.30 -0.78 -4.29
CA THR A 497 4.91 -2.02 -3.58
C THR A 497 5.81 -2.31 -2.39
N ILE A 498 7.10 -2.03 -2.50
CA ILE A 498 8.08 -2.02 -1.39
C ILE A 498 9.00 -0.82 -1.63
N ARG A 499 9.22 0.01 -0.59
CA ARG A 499 10.14 1.14 -0.65
C ARG A 499 11.02 1.24 0.60
N TYR A 500 12.14 1.95 0.47
CA TYR A 500 13.19 1.95 1.50
C TYR A 500 12.72 2.51 2.85
N ALA A 501 11.82 3.50 2.89
CA ALA A 501 11.29 4.00 4.16
C ALA A 501 10.53 2.93 4.96
N GLU A 502 9.83 2.01 4.28
CA GLU A 502 9.15 0.90 4.94
C GLU A 502 10.15 0.00 5.66
N ILE A 503 11.29 -0.28 5.04
CA ILE A 503 12.37 -1.10 5.61
C ILE A 503 12.94 -0.45 6.86
N LEU A 504 13.19 0.87 6.82
CA LEU A 504 13.66 1.62 7.99
C LEU A 504 12.64 1.54 9.13
N LEU A 505 11.35 1.67 8.83
CA LEU A 505 10.28 1.54 9.83
C LEU A 505 10.16 0.12 10.38
N ILE A 506 10.30 -0.92 9.54
CA ILE A 506 10.33 -2.33 9.98
C ILE A 506 11.50 -2.54 10.94
N TYR A 507 12.69 -2.03 10.60
CA TYR A 507 13.89 -2.19 11.42
C TYR A 507 13.73 -1.51 12.79
N ALA A 508 13.30 -0.25 12.81
CA ALA A 508 13.07 0.48 14.06
C ALA A 508 11.99 -0.19 14.93
N GLU A 509 10.92 -0.70 14.31
CA GLU A 509 9.87 -1.44 15.01
C GLU A 509 10.41 -2.71 15.65
N ALA A 510 11.08 -3.55 14.86
CA ALA A 510 11.55 -4.83 15.32
C ALA A 510 12.60 -4.72 16.42
N LEU A 511 13.49 -3.72 16.36
CA LEU A 511 14.45 -3.44 17.42
C LEU A 511 13.79 -2.95 18.70
N ASN A 512 12.75 -2.12 18.60
CA ASN A 512 12.07 -1.58 19.78
C ASN A 512 11.46 -2.69 20.63
N GLU A 513 10.88 -3.71 19.99
CA GLU A 513 10.14 -4.78 20.67
C GLU A 513 11.04 -5.84 21.35
N LEU A 514 12.36 -5.76 21.16
CA LEU A 514 13.31 -6.62 21.89
C LEU A 514 13.46 -6.18 23.34
N SER A 515 13.74 -7.12 24.23
CA SER A 515 14.07 -6.83 25.62
C SER A 515 15.45 -6.19 25.73
N GLU A 516 15.60 -5.25 26.67
CA GLU A 516 16.89 -4.59 26.92
C GLU A 516 17.92 -5.59 27.45
N GLY A 517 19.13 -5.60 26.86
CA GLY A 517 20.23 -6.47 27.25
C GLY A 517 20.24 -7.84 26.56
N GLU A 518 19.14 -8.27 25.93
CA GLU A 518 19.08 -9.53 25.20
C GLU A 518 19.79 -9.42 23.83
N VAL A 519 20.56 -10.45 23.49
CA VAL A 519 21.32 -10.54 22.23
C VAL A 519 20.97 -11.83 21.51
N TYR A 520 20.56 -11.69 20.26
CA TYR A 520 20.18 -12.79 19.39
C TYR A 520 21.25 -12.99 18.30
N HIS A 521 21.78 -14.19 18.21
CA HIS A 521 22.72 -14.60 17.16
C HIS A 521 21.95 -15.30 16.05
N LEU A 522 21.90 -14.70 14.87
CA LEU A 522 21.14 -15.17 13.72
C LEU A 522 22.04 -15.31 12.49
N LYS A 523 21.48 -15.85 11.41
CA LYS A 523 22.11 -15.90 10.10
C LYS A 523 21.44 -14.93 9.14
N THR A 524 22.24 -14.20 8.37
CA THR A 524 21.77 -13.38 7.24
C THR A 524 21.27 -14.27 6.10
N TYR A 525 20.64 -13.66 5.09
CA TYR A 525 20.32 -14.38 3.84
C TYR A 525 21.57 -14.95 3.13
N SER A 526 22.78 -14.45 3.40
CA SER A 526 24.06 -14.97 2.87
C SER A 526 24.71 -16.06 3.76
N ASN A 527 24.03 -16.51 4.82
CA ASN A 527 24.55 -17.43 5.86
C ASN A 527 25.70 -16.86 6.73
N GLU A 528 25.86 -15.54 6.76
CA GLU A 528 26.82 -14.85 7.64
C GLU A 528 26.20 -14.67 9.03
N ASP A 529 27.03 -14.64 10.07
CA ASP A 529 26.57 -14.38 11.45
C ASP A 529 26.19 -12.91 11.63
N VAL A 530 25.03 -12.67 12.24
CA VAL A 530 24.56 -11.33 12.60
C VAL A 530 24.03 -11.31 14.02
N GLU A 531 24.47 -10.31 14.78
CA GLU A 531 23.96 -10.02 16.11
C GLU A 531 22.86 -8.97 16.04
N ILE A 532 21.76 -9.25 16.74
CA ILE A 532 20.60 -8.37 16.87
C ILE A 532 20.28 -8.19 18.35
N LYS A 533 20.13 -6.94 18.75
CA LYS A 533 19.74 -6.52 20.10
C LYS A 533 18.96 -5.22 20.01
N ARG A 534 18.19 -4.87 21.04
CA ARG A 534 17.63 -3.52 21.14
C ARG A 534 18.76 -2.48 21.15
N ASP A 535 18.76 -1.56 20.20
CA ASP A 535 19.81 -0.55 20.06
C ASP A 535 19.21 0.81 19.67
N GLU A 536 19.40 1.80 20.54
CA GLU A 536 18.84 3.16 20.39
C GLU A 536 19.43 3.91 19.20
N ASP A 537 20.70 3.71 18.91
CA ASP A 537 21.38 4.41 17.81
C ASP A 537 20.95 3.82 16.46
N GLU A 538 20.70 2.53 16.38
CA GLU A 538 20.15 1.86 15.20
C GLU A 538 18.68 2.24 14.96
N MET A 539 17.86 2.31 16.02
CA MET A 539 16.49 2.82 15.93
C MET A 539 16.48 4.29 15.46
N ARG A 540 17.37 5.11 16.02
CA ARG A 540 17.54 6.51 15.61
C ARG A 540 18.03 6.64 14.18
N TYR A 541 18.98 5.81 13.76
CA TYR A 541 19.48 5.79 12.39
C TYR A 541 18.33 5.70 11.38
N ALA A 542 17.37 4.81 11.65
CA ALA A 542 16.21 4.60 10.79
C ALA A 542 15.21 5.77 10.85
N ILE A 543 14.75 6.14 12.04
CA ILE A 543 13.68 7.13 12.20
C ILE A 543 14.14 8.55 11.85
N LYS A 544 15.35 8.94 12.25
CA LYS A 544 15.88 10.28 11.99
C LYS A 544 15.89 10.58 10.49
N ARG A 545 16.26 9.62 9.64
CA ARG A 545 16.26 9.80 8.17
C ARG A 545 14.88 10.13 7.62
N ILE A 546 13.85 9.43 8.07
CA ILE A 546 12.46 9.67 7.63
C ILE A 546 12.01 11.06 8.07
N ARG A 547 12.26 11.40 9.35
CA ARG A 547 11.83 12.67 9.94
C ARG A 547 12.59 13.87 9.36
N MET A 548 13.90 13.76 9.14
CA MET A 548 14.69 14.79 8.47
C MET A 548 14.24 14.98 7.02
N ARG A 549 13.97 13.90 6.27
CA ARG A 549 13.40 14.00 4.92
C ARG A 549 12.06 14.73 4.93
N ALA A 550 11.24 14.47 5.94
CA ALA A 550 9.95 15.11 6.12
C ALA A 550 10.02 16.55 6.68
N GLY A 551 11.21 17.02 7.08
CA GLY A 551 11.41 18.37 7.61
C GLY A 551 10.83 18.56 9.02
N VAL A 552 10.81 17.49 9.83
CA VAL A 552 10.38 17.54 11.23
C VAL A 552 11.51 17.08 12.17
N PRO A 553 11.66 17.65 13.37
CA PRO A 553 12.71 17.28 14.33
C PRO A 553 12.71 15.79 14.71
N ASP A 554 13.88 15.22 15.02
CA ASP A 554 14.00 13.85 15.54
C ASP A 554 13.35 13.71 16.93
N TYR A 555 13.13 12.47 17.36
CA TYR A 555 12.68 12.20 18.72
C TYR A 555 13.79 12.37 19.76
N THR A 556 13.39 12.68 20.99
CA THR A 556 14.34 12.86 22.10
C THR A 556 14.92 11.52 22.56
N ASN A 557 16.04 11.58 23.28
CA ASN A 557 16.68 10.39 23.85
C ASN A 557 15.75 9.64 24.80
N GLU A 558 14.92 10.36 25.55
CA GLU A 558 13.94 9.80 26.48
C GLU A 558 12.90 8.94 25.76
N THR A 559 12.46 9.38 24.58
CA THR A 559 11.59 8.56 23.73
C THR A 559 12.30 7.29 23.31
N TYR A 560 13.51 7.36 22.73
CA TYR A 560 14.21 6.15 22.26
C TYR A 560 14.50 5.14 23.39
N LYS A 561 14.75 5.62 24.61
CA LYS A 561 14.91 4.78 25.81
C LYS A 561 13.62 4.10 26.23
N ASN A 562 12.48 4.79 26.12
CA ASN A 562 11.20 4.29 26.56
C ASN A 562 10.49 3.51 25.45
N GLN A 563 10.52 2.18 25.56
CA GLN A 563 9.92 1.27 24.60
C GLN A 563 8.43 1.59 24.30
N ALA A 564 7.65 1.93 25.32
CA ALA A 564 6.21 2.20 25.17
C ALA A 564 5.95 3.55 24.49
N ASP A 565 6.69 4.60 24.86
CA ASP A 565 6.59 5.92 24.22
C ASP A 565 7.04 5.84 22.75
N PHE A 566 8.20 5.24 22.48
CA PHE A 566 8.68 5.06 21.11
C PHE A 566 7.70 4.25 20.27
N ARG A 567 7.10 3.18 20.80
CA ARG A 567 6.09 2.38 20.09
C ARG A 567 4.92 3.26 19.61
N VAL A 568 4.39 4.14 20.47
CA VAL A 568 3.30 5.05 20.09
C VAL A 568 3.73 6.00 18.98
N LYS A 569 4.91 6.62 19.11
CA LYS A 569 5.43 7.55 18.09
C LYS A 569 5.75 6.87 16.76
N LEU A 570 6.31 5.67 16.82
CA LEU A 570 6.60 4.84 15.66
C LEU A 570 5.32 4.44 14.91
N LYS A 571 4.27 3.98 15.62
CA LYS A 571 2.97 3.68 15.01
C LYS A 571 2.39 4.89 14.28
N ARG A 572 2.54 6.09 14.85
CA ARG A 572 2.13 7.36 14.22
C ARG A 572 3.00 7.71 13.00
N GLU A 573 4.32 7.54 13.10
CA GLU A 573 5.24 7.78 11.98
C GLU A 573 4.90 6.86 10.80
N ARG A 574 4.62 5.58 11.06
CA ARG A 574 4.14 4.63 10.04
C ARG A 574 2.83 5.07 9.40
N GLN A 575 1.85 5.51 10.21
CA GLN A 575 0.56 6.00 9.72
C GLN A 575 0.69 7.23 8.81
N VAL A 576 1.61 8.15 9.12
CA VAL A 576 1.84 9.36 8.31
C VAL A 576 2.65 9.06 7.06
N GLU A 577 3.76 8.33 7.22
CA GLU A 577 4.71 8.06 6.15
C GLU A 577 4.09 7.18 5.06
N LEU A 578 3.36 6.12 5.45
CA LEU A 578 2.80 5.09 4.58
C LEU A 578 1.30 5.28 4.25
N LEU A 579 0.73 6.48 4.45
CA LEU A 579 -0.69 6.75 4.15
C LEU A 579 -1.03 6.37 2.69
N GLY A 580 -2.08 5.57 2.51
CA GLY A 580 -2.57 5.20 1.18
C GLY A 580 -1.59 4.35 0.36
N GLU A 581 -0.73 3.57 1.02
CA GLU A 581 0.19 2.64 0.36
C GLU A 581 -0.05 1.20 0.81
N ASN A 582 -0.24 0.30 -0.16
CA ASN A 582 -0.40 -1.15 -0.02
C ASN A 582 -1.37 -1.62 1.09
N SER A 583 -2.38 -0.81 1.43
CA SER A 583 -3.27 -1.03 2.58
C SER A 583 -2.51 -1.25 3.89
N MET A 584 -1.34 -0.60 4.06
CA MET A 584 -0.47 -0.77 5.22
C MET A 584 -1.22 -0.48 6.52
N ARG A 585 -2.00 0.61 6.59
CA ARG A 585 -2.75 0.98 7.80
C ARG A 585 -3.74 -0.10 8.22
N TYR A 586 -4.49 -0.64 7.26
CA TYR A 586 -5.45 -1.71 7.47
C TYR A 586 -4.80 -2.94 8.14
N PHE A 587 -3.62 -3.34 7.65
CA PHE A 587 -2.89 -4.49 8.17
C PHE A 587 -2.10 -4.19 9.44
N ASP A 588 -1.55 -2.99 9.58
CA ASP A 588 -0.84 -2.52 10.77
C ASP A 588 -1.76 -2.54 12.00
N LEU A 589 -3.00 -2.04 11.87
CA LEU A 589 -4.00 -2.13 12.93
C LEU A 589 -4.33 -3.57 13.34
N ARG A 590 -4.40 -4.48 12.36
CA ARG A 590 -4.73 -5.89 12.62
C ARG A 590 -3.57 -6.60 13.30
N ARG A 591 -2.35 -6.48 12.77
CA ARG A 591 -1.18 -7.17 13.32
C ARG A 591 -0.82 -6.67 14.72
N TRP A 592 -1.07 -5.40 15.02
CA TRP A 592 -0.92 -4.83 16.37
C TRP A 592 -2.05 -5.16 17.33
N LYS A 593 -3.16 -5.73 16.84
CA LYS A 593 -4.43 -5.90 17.56
C LYS A 593 -5.10 -4.60 18.02
N ASP A 594 -4.76 -3.47 17.38
CA ASP A 594 -5.38 -2.18 17.64
C ASP A 594 -6.74 -2.04 16.93
N ALA A 595 -7.02 -2.87 15.92
CA ALA A 595 -8.23 -2.78 15.10
C ALA A 595 -9.53 -2.80 15.92
N LEU A 596 -9.62 -3.60 16.99
CA LEU A 596 -10.80 -3.61 17.88
C LEU A 596 -11.11 -2.25 18.51
N THR A 597 -10.09 -1.44 18.76
CA THR A 597 -10.23 -0.10 19.33
C THR A 597 -10.38 0.93 18.23
N GLU A 598 -9.51 0.89 17.22
CA GLU A 598 -9.37 1.97 16.25
C GLU A 598 -10.40 1.91 15.12
N GLU A 599 -10.83 0.72 14.70
CA GLU A 599 -11.83 0.55 13.62
C GLU A 599 -13.27 0.71 14.13
N ASN A 600 -13.51 0.51 15.43
CA ASN A 600 -14.82 0.73 16.06
C ASN A 600 -15.08 2.21 16.45
N GLN A 601 -14.11 3.09 16.25
CA GLN A 601 -14.33 4.53 16.41
C GLN A 601 -15.26 5.05 15.32
N LEU A 602 -16.08 6.05 15.67
CA LEU A 602 -16.93 6.73 14.70
C LEU A 602 -16.08 7.38 13.61
N LEU A 603 -16.48 7.21 12.35
CA LEU A 603 -15.88 7.95 11.24
C LEU A 603 -16.20 9.44 11.41
N GLN A 604 -15.18 10.29 11.54
CA GLN A 604 -15.35 11.73 11.76
C GLN A 604 -14.72 12.55 10.62
N GLY A 605 -15.27 13.74 10.40
CA GLY A 605 -14.84 14.72 9.40
C GLY A 605 -15.43 16.11 9.65
N CYS A 606 -15.32 16.98 8.67
CA CYS A 606 -16.06 18.25 8.62
C CYS A 606 -17.57 18.02 8.51
N ASN A 607 -18.37 19.00 8.95
CA ASN A 607 -19.82 18.99 8.81
C ASN A 607 -20.26 19.35 7.38
N ILE A 608 -20.32 18.34 6.51
CA ILE A 608 -20.71 18.48 5.10
C ILE A 608 -22.17 18.93 4.86
N ASN A 609 -22.96 19.15 5.92
CA ASN A 609 -24.33 19.62 5.80
C ASN A 609 -24.47 21.15 5.86
N ILE A 610 -23.35 21.87 6.06
CA ILE A 610 -23.28 23.32 6.09
C ILE A 610 -23.09 23.87 4.68
N SER A 611 -23.90 24.85 4.28
CA SER A 611 -23.80 25.56 3.00
C SER A 611 -22.70 26.64 3.04
N ASP A 612 -22.45 27.28 1.91
CA ASP A 612 -21.51 28.39 1.73
C ASP A 612 -22.03 29.74 2.27
N ASP A 613 -22.92 29.71 3.27
CA ASP A 613 -23.40 30.92 3.94
C ASP A 613 -22.34 31.40 4.94
N ASP A 614 -21.77 32.58 4.70
CA ASP A 614 -20.73 33.19 5.53
C ASP A 614 -21.08 33.26 7.03
N THR A 615 -22.38 33.28 7.39
CA THR A 615 -22.86 33.28 8.78
C THR A 615 -22.56 31.96 9.49
N TYR A 616 -22.64 30.84 8.77
CA TYR A 616 -22.56 29.49 9.33
C TYR A 616 -21.36 28.69 8.82
N ILE A 617 -20.60 29.21 7.86
CA ILE A 617 -19.50 28.50 7.20
C ILE A 617 -18.44 27.97 8.18
N ALA A 618 -18.23 28.64 9.32
CA ALA A 618 -17.36 28.17 10.38
C ALA A 618 -17.82 26.83 10.99
N ASP A 619 -19.13 26.54 10.99
CA ASP A 619 -19.69 25.29 11.49
C ASP A 619 -19.34 24.10 10.60
N PHE A 620 -18.96 24.31 9.34
CA PHE A 620 -18.45 23.25 8.47
C PHE A 620 -17.21 22.60 9.08
N TYR A 621 -16.34 23.38 9.72
CA TYR A 621 -15.06 22.90 10.25
C TYR A 621 -15.17 22.24 11.62
N LYS A 622 -16.38 22.15 12.20
CA LYS A 622 -16.61 21.42 13.44
C LYS A 622 -16.57 19.92 13.16
N GLU A 623 -15.73 19.23 13.92
CA GLU A 623 -15.59 17.78 13.86
C GLU A 623 -16.94 17.10 14.13
N THR A 624 -17.43 16.37 13.15
CA THR A 624 -18.78 15.78 13.14
C THR A 624 -18.69 14.31 12.72
N PRO A 625 -19.37 13.40 13.44
CA PRO A 625 -19.50 12.01 13.00
C PRO A 625 -20.26 11.89 11.67
N VAL A 626 -19.75 11.07 10.75
CA VAL A 626 -20.41 10.70 9.50
C VAL A 626 -21.47 9.64 9.82
N SER A 627 -22.68 10.09 10.13
CA SER A 627 -23.76 9.22 10.62
C SER A 627 -24.29 8.19 9.61
N SER A 628 -23.95 8.32 8.32
CA SER A 628 -24.37 7.39 7.27
C SER A 628 -23.50 6.14 7.14
N VAL A 629 -22.41 6.05 7.93
CA VAL A 629 -21.45 4.96 7.92
C VAL A 629 -21.31 4.39 9.32
N HIS A 630 -21.68 3.12 9.51
CA HIS A 630 -21.59 2.44 10.80
C HIS A 630 -20.37 1.52 10.85
N LYS A 631 -19.21 2.05 11.25
CA LYS A 631 -18.02 1.21 11.36
C LYS A 631 -18.19 0.14 12.44
N VAL A 632 -17.89 -1.10 12.08
CA VAL A 632 -17.92 -2.28 12.96
C VAL A 632 -16.67 -3.11 12.73
N PHE A 633 -16.00 -3.47 13.82
CA PHE A 633 -14.93 -4.44 13.81
C PHE A 633 -15.09 -5.44 14.96
N GLU A 634 -15.24 -6.72 14.60
CA GLU A 634 -15.42 -7.83 15.53
C GLU A 634 -14.21 -8.76 15.52
N GLN A 635 -14.06 -9.59 16.56
CA GLN A 635 -12.93 -10.52 16.67
C GLN A 635 -12.75 -11.43 15.44
N ARG A 636 -13.84 -11.87 14.82
CA ARG A 636 -13.78 -12.69 13.60
C ARG A 636 -13.15 -11.97 12.41
N MET A 637 -13.19 -10.63 12.38
CA MET A 637 -12.75 -9.81 11.24
C MET A 637 -11.23 -9.61 11.17
N TYR A 638 -10.47 -10.15 12.14
CA TYR A 638 -9.01 -10.25 12.01
C TYR A 638 -8.59 -11.17 10.87
N LEU A 639 -9.37 -12.21 10.57
CA LEU A 639 -9.12 -13.16 9.47
C LEU A 639 -10.36 -13.23 8.58
N PHE A 640 -10.19 -13.25 7.27
CA PHE A 640 -11.32 -13.38 6.35
C PHE A 640 -11.96 -14.77 6.43
N PRO A 641 -13.28 -14.87 6.15
CA PRO A 641 -13.91 -16.17 5.97
C PRO A 641 -13.32 -16.89 4.75
N PHE A 642 -13.11 -18.20 4.85
CA PHE A 642 -13.00 -19.03 3.67
C PHE A 642 -14.36 -19.11 2.98
N PRO A 643 -14.45 -18.90 1.65
CA PRO A 643 -15.69 -19.02 0.93
C PRO A 643 -16.34 -20.40 1.09
N THR A 644 -17.67 -20.44 1.25
CA THR A 644 -18.40 -21.70 1.44
C THR A 644 -18.19 -22.69 0.30
N TYR A 645 -18.04 -22.20 -0.94
CA TYR A 645 -17.79 -23.07 -2.08
C TYR A 645 -16.42 -23.76 -1.99
N GLU A 646 -15.43 -23.16 -1.32
CA GLU A 646 -14.10 -23.74 -1.16
C GLU A 646 -14.10 -24.78 -0.04
N LEU A 647 -14.82 -24.51 1.06
CA LEU A 647 -15.07 -25.49 2.12
C LEU A 647 -15.80 -26.74 1.61
N LYS A 648 -16.68 -26.60 0.61
CA LYS A 648 -17.34 -27.73 -0.05
C LYS A 648 -16.40 -28.52 -0.97
N ARG A 649 -15.33 -27.90 -1.48
CA ARG A 649 -14.35 -28.53 -2.37
C ARG A 649 -13.29 -29.28 -1.59
N ASN A 650 -12.83 -28.76 -0.46
CA ASN A 650 -11.81 -29.38 0.35
C ASN A 650 -12.38 -29.76 1.73
N VAL A 651 -12.67 -31.06 1.91
CA VAL A 651 -13.25 -31.60 3.16
C VAL A 651 -12.35 -31.41 4.39
N ASN A 652 -11.05 -31.21 4.16
CA ASN A 652 -10.06 -31.00 5.22
C ASN A 652 -9.81 -29.51 5.53
N LEU A 653 -10.43 -28.59 4.80
CA LEU A 653 -10.35 -27.15 5.06
C LEU A 653 -11.32 -26.75 6.18
N THR A 654 -10.80 -26.07 7.21
CA THR A 654 -11.61 -25.53 8.32
C THR A 654 -11.88 -24.04 8.14
N GLN A 655 -13.06 -23.59 8.58
CA GLN A 655 -13.43 -22.17 8.59
C GLN A 655 -12.67 -21.41 9.71
N ASN A 656 -12.44 -20.12 9.50
CA ASN A 656 -11.98 -19.22 10.55
C ASN A 656 -13.10 -18.96 11.58
N PRO A 657 -12.81 -18.91 12.90
CA PRO A 657 -13.86 -18.79 13.92
C PRO A 657 -14.76 -17.56 13.76
N GLY A 658 -16.07 -17.77 13.91
CA GLY A 658 -17.10 -16.71 13.88
C GLY A 658 -17.72 -16.40 12.51
N TRP A 659 -17.31 -17.12 11.46
CA TRP A 659 -17.78 -16.94 10.08
C TRP A 659 -18.80 -17.94 9.60
#